data_AF-A0A933BTZ2-F1
#
_entry.id   AF-A0A933BTZ2-F1
#
_cell.length_a   1.000
_cell.length_b   1.000
_cell.length_c   1.000
_cell.angle_alpha   90.00
_cell.angle_beta   90.00
_cell.angle_gamma   90.00
#
_symmetry.space_group_name_H-M   'P 1'
#
loop_
_entity.id
_entity.type
_entity.pdbx_description
1 polymer ?
#
loop_
_entity_poly.entity_id
_entity_poly.type
_entity_poly.pdbx_seq_one_letter_code
_entity_poly.pdbx_strand_id
1 'polypeptide(L)'
;MDLNDLNKRISRREFLKYSGAGALVLLANEPLFALLRPTAASDNPLDYYPSRDWEKVYRDLVATDGQFCFLCAPNDTHNCLLKAYTKNGVAMFFGPTYGYGKATDIYGNQSSHRWDPRCCQKGLALIRKVYGPRRVKYPSVRKGFKEWADAGFPRDPDGRMPEKYRNRGKEPFVKVGWDEAFAIVAKILDNVARTYTGEAGMDLLRRQGYDPAMVEATHGTGTQVLKFRGGMPLLGATRIFGMNRFANSIALLDAKIRGVGSDKAVGARVWDSYSWHTDLPPGHTMACGHQTIDFDLATAENANLIVLVGMNWISTKMPDAHWLTEARLKGTQIVTVAAEYQSTSNKADRVIIVRPGSDPAYALGLANVIFKERLYDEEFVKGHTDLPLLVRTDTLKLLKPQEFIANYKPAQLKNTVLLKDGEKPPSAYKQEKQIVAEKLRNEWGDFVAWDRGLNAPVVVTRDDAAQAKNFALEGTFKIKALDGKEVAVRPVFDMVQEHASHFTPEAVGRICHTDPEAVTWLAREIAANKGKTLVAYGMGPNHFFNNDLKDRTGFLVCSLTRNIGFHGGNIGSYAGNYRGAYFNGLPYYIAEDPFHIALGKEDHAQYKPYFRYESAHYFNYGDRPLRVGNKEFTG
;
A
#
# COMPACT_ATOMS: atom_id res chain seq x y z
N MET A 1 34.71 -50.99 -27.87
CA MET A 1 35.98 -51.52 -27.35
C MET A 1 35.78 -51.70 -25.86
N ASP A 2 35.95 -52.93 -25.39
CA ASP A 2 35.50 -53.44 -24.09
C ASP A 2 36.33 -52.89 -22.92
N LEU A 3 35.71 -52.63 -21.77
CA LEU A 3 36.29 -51.93 -20.60
C LEU A 3 37.24 -52.80 -19.75
N ASN A 4 37.64 -53.98 -20.26
CA ASN A 4 38.42 -54.97 -19.53
C ASN A 4 39.93 -55.01 -19.86
N ASP A 5 40.45 -54.13 -20.72
CA ASP A 5 41.84 -54.26 -21.21
C ASP A 5 42.84 -53.24 -20.63
N LEU A 6 42.47 -52.48 -19.59
CA LEU A 6 43.26 -51.35 -19.07
C LEU A 6 44.26 -51.68 -17.94
N ASN A 7 44.70 -52.93 -17.81
CA ASN A 7 45.59 -53.37 -16.73
C ASN A 7 46.92 -54.01 -17.19
N LYS A 8 47.55 -53.47 -18.25
CA LYS A 8 48.97 -53.76 -18.52
C LYS A 8 49.85 -52.89 -17.60
N ARG A 9 50.37 -53.49 -16.52
CA ARG A 9 51.38 -52.87 -15.64
C ARG A 9 52.67 -52.63 -16.43
N ILE A 10 52.98 -51.36 -16.67
CA ILE A 10 54.28 -50.91 -17.19
C ILE A 10 55.38 -51.37 -16.23
N SER A 11 56.41 -52.04 -16.74
CA SER A 11 57.52 -52.49 -15.90
C SER A 11 58.41 -51.31 -15.48
N ARG A 12 59.11 -51.42 -14.33
CA ARG A 12 60.09 -50.39 -13.88
C ARG A 12 61.15 -50.06 -14.93
N ARG A 13 61.49 -51.02 -15.80
CA ARG A 13 62.47 -50.84 -16.88
C ARG A 13 61.91 -50.05 -18.06
N GLU A 14 60.63 -50.22 -18.36
CA GLU A 14 59.92 -49.42 -19.36
C GLU A 14 59.66 -48.00 -18.84
N PHE A 15 59.26 -47.85 -17.58
CA PHE A 15 59.12 -46.54 -16.94
C PHE A 15 60.41 -45.71 -17.04
N LEU A 16 61.57 -46.31 -16.75
CA LEU A 16 62.87 -45.62 -16.85
C LEU A 16 63.26 -45.25 -18.29
N LYS A 17 62.90 -46.06 -19.29
CA LYS A 17 63.09 -45.74 -20.71
C LYS A 17 62.19 -44.59 -21.17
N TYR A 18 60.92 -44.58 -20.74
CA TYR A 18 59.98 -43.51 -21.07
C TYR A 18 60.27 -42.21 -20.31
N SER A 19 60.75 -42.28 -19.07
CA SER A 19 61.15 -41.08 -18.32
C SER A 19 62.45 -40.47 -18.84
N GLY A 20 63.39 -41.27 -19.35
CA GLY A 20 64.60 -40.77 -20.03
C GLY A 20 64.30 -40.04 -21.34
N ALA A 21 63.36 -40.57 -22.14
CA ALA A 21 62.88 -39.91 -23.36
C ALA A 21 62.02 -38.66 -23.04
N GLY A 22 61.20 -38.71 -22.00
CA GLY A 22 60.39 -37.57 -21.54
C GLY A 22 61.23 -36.40 -21.03
N ALA A 23 62.34 -36.66 -20.33
CA ALA A 23 63.24 -35.61 -19.84
C ALA A 23 63.97 -34.87 -20.98
N LEU A 24 64.36 -35.57 -22.05
CA LEU A 24 64.98 -34.96 -23.24
C LEU A 24 63.98 -34.12 -24.06
N VAL A 25 62.72 -34.55 -24.15
CA VAL A 25 61.65 -33.78 -24.82
C VAL A 25 61.22 -32.56 -23.98
N LEU A 26 61.28 -32.65 -22.65
CA LEU A 26 61.05 -31.53 -21.74
C LEU A 26 62.21 -30.51 -21.72
N LEU A 27 63.44 -30.93 -22.03
CA LEU A 27 64.60 -30.05 -22.17
C LEU A 27 64.70 -29.41 -23.58
N ALA A 28 64.15 -30.06 -24.60
CA ALA A 28 64.17 -29.57 -25.99
C ALA A 28 63.02 -28.60 -26.31
N ASN A 29 61.94 -28.60 -25.53
CA ASN A 29 60.92 -27.57 -25.60
C ASN A 29 61.27 -26.43 -24.63
N GLU A 30 61.06 -25.19 -25.06
CA GLU A 30 61.33 -23.98 -24.27
C GLU A 30 60.50 -23.72 -22.98
N PRO A 31 59.43 -24.44 -22.59
CA PRO A 31 58.55 -23.93 -21.54
C PRO A 31 59.12 -24.03 -20.13
N LEU A 32 60.21 -24.77 -19.88
CA LEU A 32 60.79 -24.86 -18.53
C LEU A 32 61.51 -23.56 -18.10
N PHE A 33 62.03 -22.79 -19.07
CA PHE A 33 62.68 -21.49 -18.84
C PHE A 33 61.84 -20.30 -19.32
N ALA A 34 60.65 -20.53 -19.90
CA ALA A 34 59.73 -19.46 -20.29
C ALA A 34 59.28 -18.60 -19.08
N LEU A 35 59.21 -19.19 -17.87
CA LEU A 35 58.96 -18.48 -16.60
C LEU A 35 60.17 -17.67 -16.09
N LEU A 36 61.37 -17.90 -16.63
CA LEU A 36 62.63 -17.23 -16.28
C LEU A 36 63.10 -16.25 -17.36
N ARG A 37 62.31 -16.05 -18.43
CA ARG A 37 62.60 -15.03 -19.43
C ARG A 37 62.40 -13.64 -18.81
N PRO A 38 63.42 -12.77 -18.81
CA PRO A 38 63.23 -11.38 -18.44
C PRO A 38 62.18 -10.78 -19.37
N THR A 39 61.13 -10.20 -18.80
CA THR A 39 60.20 -9.37 -19.56
C THR A 39 61.01 -8.27 -20.22
N ALA A 40 60.87 -8.07 -21.53
CA ALA A 40 61.59 -7.04 -22.26
C ALA A 40 61.50 -5.72 -21.50
N ALA A 41 62.65 -5.08 -21.23
CA ALA A 41 62.69 -3.81 -20.53
C ALA A 41 62.01 -2.76 -21.40
N SER A 42 60.73 -2.50 -21.12
CA SER A 42 60.04 -1.32 -21.64
C SER A 42 60.44 -0.14 -20.76
N ASP A 43 60.82 0.98 -21.37
CA ASP A 43 61.15 2.22 -20.65
C ASP A 43 60.01 2.68 -19.72
N ASN A 44 58.77 2.25 -20.01
CA ASN A 44 57.61 2.43 -19.15
C ASN A 44 56.94 1.08 -18.83
N PRO A 45 57.10 0.52 -17.62
CA PRO A 45 56.48 -0.75 -17.21
C PRO A 45 54.94 -0.70 -17.11
N LEU A 46 54.31 0.45 -17.38
CA LEU A 46 52.86 0.62 -17.48
C LEU A 46 52.34 0.61 -18.93
N ASP A 47 53.21 0.70 -19.95
CA ASP A 47 52.80 0.75 -21.37
C ASP A 47 52.49 -0.64 -21.95
N TYR A 48 53.02 -1.70 -21.36
CA TYR A 48 52.83 -3.07 -21.85
C TYR A 48 52.74 -4.08 -20.71
N TYR A 49 51.66 -4.87 -20.69
CA TYR A 49 51.51 -5.98 -19.76
C TYR A 49 52.02 -7.28 -20.41
N PRO A 50 53.01 -7.99 -19.82
CA PRO A 50 53.66 -9.15 -20.43
C PRO A 50 52.71 -10.30 -20.80
N SER A 51 51.65 -10.49 -20.00
CA SER A 51 50.55 -11.39 -20.30
C SER A 51 49.28 -10.90 -19.61
N ARG A 52 48.16 -10.90 -20.35
CA ARG A 52 46.83 -10.53 -19.85
C ARG A 52 45.92 -11.74 -19.67
N ASP A 53 46.45 -12.95 -19.80
CA ASP A 53 45.64 -14.18 -19.72
C ASP A 53 45.03 -14.41 -18.34
N TRP A 54 45.65 -13.90 -17.27
CA TRP A 54 45.07 -13.92 -15.92
C TRP A 54 43.70 -13.21 -15.85
N GLU A 55 43.44 -12.23 -16.72
CA GLU A 55 42.15 -11.54 -16.80
C GLU A 55 41.02 -12.50 -17.24
N LYS A 56 41.33 -13.60 -17.93
CA LYS A 56 40.34 -14.63 -18.33
C LYS A 56 39.65 -15.23 -17.10
N VAL A 57 40.36 -15.36 -15.98
CA VAL A 57 39.77 -15.85 -14.71
C VAL A 57 38.66 -14.93 -14.24
N TYR A 58 38.91 -13.61 -14.21
CA TYR A 58 37.90 -12.63 -13.80
C TYR A 58 36.75 -12.50 -14.82
N ARG A 59 37.06 -12.57 -16.12
CA ARG A 59 36.03 -12.59 -17.16
C ARG A 59 35.12 -13.81 -17.04
N ASP A 60 35.68 -14.99 -16.76
CA ASP A 60 34.90 -16.21 -16.57
C ASP A 60 34.03 -16.15 -15.30
N LEU A 61 34.51 -15.55 -14.21
CA LEU A 61 33.73 -15.36 -12.98
C LEU A 61 32.45 -14.55 -13.20
N VAL A 62 32.48 -13.56 -14.11
CA VAL A 62 31.33 -12.69 -14.43
C VAL A 62 30.54 -13.20 -15.65
N ALA A 63 31.11 -14.11 -16.44
CA ALA A 63 30.44 -14.70 -17.60
C ALA A 63 29.18 -15.47 -17.20
N THR A 64 28.16 -15.38 -18.05
CA THR A 64 26.83 -15.97 -17.82
C THR A 64 26.43 -16.76 -19.07
N ASP A 65 25.72 -17.88 -18.90
CA ASP A 65 25.21 -18.72 -20.00
C ASP A 65 23.74 -18.46 -20.30
N GLY A 66 23.05 -17.72 -19.43
CA GLY A 66 21.63 -17.42 -19.56
C GLY A 66 21.20 -16.26 -18.68
N GLN A 67 19.99 -15.79 -18.94
CA GLN A 67 19.36 -14.75 -18.13
C GLN A 67 17.83 -14.85 -18.26
N PHE A 68 17.12 -14.44 -17.21
CA PHE A 68 15.66 -14.28 -17.27
C PHE A 68 15.19 -13.13 -16.39
N CYS A 69 14.08 -12.51 -16.79
CA CYS A 69 13.46 -11.43 -16.02
C CYS A 69 12.51 -12.00 -14.95
N PHE A 70 12.46 -11.37 -13.78
CA PHE A 70 11.50 -11.67 -12.73
C PHE A 70 11.11 -10.41 -11.97
N LEU A 71 9.95 -10.45 -11.32
CA LEU A 71 9.45 -9.35 -10.51
C LEU A 71 9.91 -9.48 -9.06
N CYS A 72 10.60 -8.47 -8.53
CA CYS A 72 10.87 -8.36 -7.11
C CYS A 72 9.64 -7.76 -6.41
N ALA A 73 8.79 -8.61 -5.83
CA ALA A 73 7.49 -8.20 -5.28
C ALA A 73 7.34 -8.31 -3.73
N PRO A 74 8.24 -7.77 -2.90
CA PRO A 74 7.95 -7.54 -1.47
C PRO A 74 7.08 -6.28 -1.27
N ASN A 75 6.68 -5.97 -0.03
CA ASN A 75 5.82 -4.81 0.26
C ASN A 75 6.69 -3.54 0.31
N ASP A 76 7.34 -3.22 -0.80
CA ASP A 76 8.32 -2.13 -0.88
C ASP A 76 7.87 -0.97 -1.78
N THR A 77 6.69 -1.05 -2.40
CA THR A 77 6.13 -0.08 -3.34
C THR A 77 6.73 -0.01 -4.74
N HIS A 78 7.77 -0.80 -5.01
CA HIS A 78 8.55 -0.60 -6.23
C HIS A 78 8.25 -1.62 -7.30
N ASN A 79 8.02 -2.88 -6.91
CA ASN A 79 7.82 -4.00 -7.83
C ASN A 79 8.85 -3.98 -8.96
N CYS A 80 10.13 -3.86 -8.61
CA CYS A 80 11.18 -3.71 -9.60
C CYS A 80 11.25 -4.96 -10.50
N LEU A 81 11.24 -4.75 -11.81
CA LEU A 81 11.58 -5.73 -12.81
C LEU A 81 13.11 -5.93 -12.81
N LEU A 82 13.54 -7.08 -12.28
CA LEU A 82 14.95 -7.44 -12.16
C LEU A 82 15.30 -8.56 -13.16
N LYS A 83 16.58 -8.71 -13.42
CA LYS A 83 17.14 -9.77 -14.22
C LYS A 83 17.99 -10.70 -13.36
N ALA A 84 17.74 -12.01 -13.47
CA ALA A 84 18.62 -13.03 -12.95
C ALA A 84 19.60 -13.45 -14.04
N TYR A 85 20.89 -13.49 -13.69
CA TYR A 85 21.96 -13.95 -14.55
C TYR A 85 22.38 -15.35 -14.12
N THR A 86 22.43 -16.30 -15.04
CA THR A 86 22.68 -17.71 -14.74
C THR A 86 24.03 -18.18 -15.27
N LYS A 87 24.61 -19.17 -14.57
CA LYS A 87 25.73 -20.00 -15.04
C LYS A 87 25.49 -21.42 -14.54
N ASN A 88 25.60 -22.42 -15.41
CA ASN A 88 25.36 -23.83 -15.11
C ASN A 88 23.95 -24.09 -14.51
N GLY A 89 22.93 -23.38 -15.00
CA GLY A 89 21.56 -23.49 -14.49
C GLY A 89 21.33 -22.92 -13.08
N VAL A 90 22.31 -22.21 -12.51
CA VAL A 90 22.22 -21.56 -11.20
C VAL A 90 22.24 -20.05 -11.37
N ALA A 91 21.34 -19.34 -10.69
CA ALA A 91 21.41 -17.88 -10.66
C ALA A 91 22.66 -17.44 -9.88
N MET A 92 23.49 -16.60 -10.50
CA MET A 92 24.75 -16.10 -9.95
C MET A 92 24.55 -14.79 -9.22
N PHE A 93 23.84 -13.84 -9.83
CA PHE A 93 23.49 -12.55 -9.26
C PHE A 93 22.24 -11.97 -9.92
N PHE A 94 21.65 -10.98 -9.26
CA PHE A 94 20.52 -10.21 -9.78
C PHE A 94 20.98 -8.81 -10.16
N GLY A 95 20.41 -8.26 -11.22
CA GLY A 95 20.66 -6.89 -11.68
C GLY A 95 19.40 -6.20 -12.19
N PRO A 96 19.46 -4.90 -12.47
CA PRO A 96 18.38 -4.19 -13.13
C PRO A 96 18.15 -4.69 -14.56
N THR A 97 16.97 -4.43 -15.12
CA THR A 97 16.65 -4.83 -16.49
C THR A 97 17.06 -3.83 -17.57
N TYR A 98 17.14 -2.53 -17.23
CA TYR A 98 17.25 -1.43 -18.21
C TYR A 98 16.18 -1.51 -19.32
N GLY A 99 14.96 -1.91 -18.92
CA GLY A 99 13.86 -2.22 -19.82
C GLY A 99 12.62 -1.37 -19.62
N TYR A 100 12.57 -0.46 -18.64
CA TYR A 100 11.33 0.26 -18.32
C TYR A 100 10.90 1.20 -19.45
N GLY A 101 11.85 1.83 -20.15
CA GLY A 101 11.54 2.69 -21.30
C GLY A 101 11.01 1.95 -22.53
N LYS A 102 10.96 0.61 -22.50
CA LYS A 102 10.37 -0.21 -23.57
C LYS A 102 8.89 -0.52 -23.34
N ALA A 103 8.37 -0.21 -22.15
CA ALA A 103 6.97 -0.45 -21.83
C ALA A 103 6.06 0.47 -22.65
N THR A 104 5.08 -0.13 -23.32
CA THR A 104 4.01 0.59 -24.02
C THR A 104 2.66 0.23 -23.41
N ASP A 105 1.74 1.20 -23.38
CA ASP A 105 0.35 0.95 -23.00
C ASP A 105 -0.52 0.62 -24.23
N ILE A 106 -1.80 0.31 -23.98
CA ILE A 106 -2.79 -0.02 -25.02
C ILE A 106 -3.17 1.16 -25.92
N TYR A 107 -2.77 2.38 -25.55
CA TYR A 107 -3.04 3.61 -26.30
C TYR A 107 -1.82 4.03 -27.15
N GLY A 108 -0.73 3.26 -27.11
CA GLY A 108 0.50 3.55 -27.84
C GLY A 108 1.44 4.51 -27.12
N ASN A 109 1.17 4.88 -25.86
CA ASN A 109 2.11 5.68 -25.07
C ASN A 109 3.30 4.82 -24.66
N GLN A 110 4.50 5.41 -24.72
CA GLN A 110 5.74 4.75 -24.31
C GLN A 110 6.29 5.38 -23.04
N SER A 111 6.73 4.53 -22.11
CA SER A 111 7.41 4.96 -20.89
C SER A 111 8.79 5.57 -21.16
N SER A 112 9.24 6.48 -20.30
CA SER A 112 10.57 7.06 -20.38
C SER A 112 11.67 6.10 -19.92
N HIS A 113 12.86 6.18 -20.52
CA HIS A 113 14.06 5.49 -20.04
C HIS A 113 14.56 5.99 -18.68
N ARG A 114 14.05 7.12 -18.20
CA ARG A 114 14.42 7.67 -16.88
C ARG A 114 13.93 6.82 -15.71
N TRP A 115 13.03 5.87 -15.96
CA TRP A 115 12.66 4.84 -14.99
C TRP A 115 13.72 3.74 -14.83
N ASP A 116 14.74 3.69 -15.68
CA ASP A 116 15.88 2.79 -15.50
C ASP A 116 16.90 3.42 -14.52
N PRO A 117 17.61 2.64 -13.68
CA PRO A 117 17.60 1.18 -13.61
C PRO A 117 16.53 0.57 -12.69
N ARG A 118 15.86 1.39 -11.85
CA ARG A 118 14.97 0.97 -10.75
C ARG A 118 15.40 -0.32 -10.05
N CYS A 119 16.04 -0.21 -8.91
CA CYS A 119 16.32 -1.36 -8.06
C CYS A 119 16.66 -0.88 -6.65
N CYS A 120 16.67 -1.80 -5.69
CA CYS A 120 17.20 -1.52 -4.37
C CYS A 120 18.16 -2.62 -3.90
N GLN A 121 18.96 -2.31 -2.90
CA GLN A 121 19.91 -3.23 -2.26
C GLN A 121 19.25 -4.55 -1.79
N LYS A 122 17.97 -4.52 -1.37
CA LYS A 122 17.26 -5.74 -0.95
C LYS A 122 16.84 -6.60 -2.14
N GLY A 123 16.47 -5.98 -3.26
CA GLY A 123 16.14 -6.69 -4.50
C GLY A 123 17.36 -7.43 -5.04
N LEU A 124 18.52 -6.76 -5.06
CA LEU A 124 19.79 -7.37 -5.49
C LEU A 124 20.25 -8.49 -4.53
N ALA A 125 20.05 -8.31 -3.22
CA ALA A 125 20.38 -9.32 -2.21
C ALA A 125 19.37 -10.48 -2.11
N LEU A 126 18.26 -10.45 -2.86
CA LEU A 126 17.19 -11.45 -2.77
C LEU A 126 17.68 -12.88 -3.08
N ILE A 127 18.75 -13.01 -3.86
CA ILE A 127 19.39 -14.28 -4.18
C ILE A 127 19.81 -15.06 -2.92
N ARG A 128 20.16 -14.36 -1.84
CA ARG A 128 20.48 -14.97 -0.53
C ARG A 128 19.27 -15.68 0.09
N LYS A 129 18.04 -15.27 -0.22
CA LYS A 129 16.82 -15.98 0.21
C LYS A 129 16.50 -17.21 -0.65
N VAL A 130 17.04 -17.29 -1.87
CA VAL A 130 16.87 -18.44 -2.77
C VAL A 130 17.72 -19.62 -2.27
N TYR A 131 19.00 -19.37 -2.01
CA TYR A 131 19.97 -20.43 -1.68
C TYR A 131 20.40 -20.45 -0.20
N GLY A 132 19.99 -19.47 0.60
CA GLY A 132 20.40 -19.37 2.00
C GLY A 132 19.76 -20.43 2.92
N PRO A 133 20.28 -20.57 4.15
CA PRO A 133 19.87 -21.62 5.09
C PRO A 133 18.43 -21.48 5.59
N ARG A 134 17.81 -20.31 5.41
CA ARG A 134 16.41 -20.03 5.81
C ARG A 134 15.38 -20.42 4.74
N ARG A 135 15.79 -20.98 3.60
CA ARG A 135 14.86 -21.42 2.55
C ARG A 135 14.01 -22.59 3.04
N VAL A 136 12.70 -22.43 3.06
CA VAL A 136 11.76 -23.54 3.24
C VAL A 136 11.78 -24.40 1.97
N LYS A 137 12.20 -25.66 2.10
CA LYS A 137 12.40 -26.60 0.97
C LYS A 137 11.27 -27.62 0.80
N TYR A 138 10.58 -27.94 1.88
CA TYR A 138 9.56 -29.01 1.91
C TYR A 138 8.34 -28.56 2.72
N PRO A 139 7.14 -29.03 2.37
CA PRO A 139 6.00 -28.88 3.25
C PRO A 139 6.31 -29.59 4.58
N SER A 140 5.96 -28.93 5.67
CA SER A 140 6.24 -29.43 7.01
C SER A 140 5.07 -29.09 7.94
N VAL A 141 4.74 -29.99 8.86
CA VAL A 141 3.64 -29.84 9.80
C VAL A 141 4.20 -29.90 11.22
N ARG A 142 3.74 -29.01 12.10
CA ARG A 142 4.12 -29.06 13.52
C ARG A 142 3.71 -30.41 14.12
N LYS A 143 4.63 -31.07 14.84
CA LYS A 143 4.44 -32.44 15.34
C LYS A 143 3.09 -32.65 16.05
N GLY A 144 2.78 -31.87 17.08
CA GLY A 144 1.53 -32.02 17.84
C GLY A 144 0.28 -31.69 17.01
N PHE A 145 0.38 -30.83 15.98
CA PHE A 145 -0.74 -30.60 15.07
C PHE A 145 -1.00 -31.81 14.17
N LYS A 146 0.07 -32.48 13.71
CA LYS A 146 -0.04 -33.69 12.92
C LYS A 146 -0.69 -34.81 13.72
N GLU A 147 -0.24 -35.04 14.96
CA GLU A 147 -0.82 -36.03 15.86
C GLU A 147 -2.32 -35.78 16.13
N TRP A 148 -2.71 -34.51 16.25
CA TRP A 148 -4.12 -34.14 16.38
C TRP A 148 -4.94 -34.44 15.12
N ALA A 149 -4.40 -34.14 13.93
CA ALA A 149 -5.03 -34.42 12.66
C ALA A 149 -5.16 -35.93 12.40
N ASP A 150 -4.11 -36.70 12.72
CA ASP A 150 -4.08 -38.16 12.58
C ASP A 150 -5.06 -38.84 13.56
N ALA A 151 -5.28 -38.26 14.73
CA ALA A 151 -6.27 -38.71 15.71
C ALA A 151 -7.73 -38.34 15.35
N GLY A 152 -7.97 -37.70 14.19
CA GLY A 152 -9.32 -37.33 13.75
C GLY A 152 -9.87 -36.05 14.38
N PHE A 153 -9.00 -35.11 14.77
CA PHE A 153 -9.36 -33.82 15.38
C PHE A 153 -10.20 -33.94 16.67
N PRO A 154 -9.77 -34.73 17.68
CA PRO A 154 -10.49 -34.80 18.95
C PRO A 154 -10.59 -33.41 19.60
N ARG A 155 -11.69 -33.15 20.30
CA ARG A 155 -11.98 -31.87 20.96
C ARG A 155 -12.30 -32.09 22.43
N ASP A 156 -11.93 -31.12 23.26
CA ASP A 156 -12.39 -31.05 24.65
C ASP A 156 -13.89 -30.74 24.69
N PRO A 157 -14.59 -30.90 25.84
CA PRO A 157 -16.03 -30.62 25.95
C PRO A 157 -16.45 -29.19 25.56
N ASP A 158 -15.53 -28.22 25.63
CA ASP A 158 -15.72 -26.84 25.18
C ASP A 158 -15.53 -26.66 23.66
N GLY A 159 -15.26 -27.75 22.93
CA GLY A 159 -15.01 -27.76 21.48
C GLY A 159 -13.60 -27.34 21.07
N ARG A 160 -12.70 -27.02 22.01
CA ARG A 160 -11.34 -26.60 21.68
C ARG A 160 -10.45 -27.80 21.37
N MET A 161 -9.34 -27.51 20.66
CA MET A 161 -8.26 -28.48 20.51
C MET A 161 -7.63 -28.76 21.89
N PRO A 162 -7.44 -30.04 22.28
CA PRO A 162 -6.85 -30.41 23.56
C PRO A 162 -5.49 -29.78 23.80
N GLU A 163 -5.22 -29.37 25.05
CA GLU A 163 -4.00 -28.63 25.43
C GLU A 163 -2.71 -29.32 24.98
N LYS A 164 -2.66 -30.67 25.05
CA LYS A 164 -1.50 -31.45 24.62
C LYS A 164 -1.07 -31.19 23.17
N TYR A 165 -1.99 -30.73 22.31
CA TYR A 165 -1.72 -30.40 20.91
C TYR A 165 -1.50 -28.91 20.66
N ARG A 166 -1.58 -28.01 21.67
CA ARG A 166 -1.56 -26.54 21.53
C ARG A 166 -0.17 -25.88 21.62
N ASN A 167 0.93 -26.63 21.54
CA ASN A 167 2.30 -26.11 21.73
C ASN A 167 2.92 -25.40 20.50
N ARG A 168 2.25 -24.39 19.94
CA ARG A 168 2.81 -23.57 18.85
C ARG A 168 4.09 -22.86 19.31
N GLY A 169 5.12 -22.85 18.47
CA GLY A 169 6.42 -22.23 18.76
C GLY A 169 7.35 -23.01 19.69
N LYS A 170 6.90 -24.14 20.27
CA LYS A 170 7.69 -24.99 21.18
C LYS A 170 8.02 -26.37 20.60
N GLU A 171 7.32 -26.78 19.55
CA GLU A 171 7.47 -28.10 18.92
C GLU A 171 8.22 -28.04 17.58
N PRO A 172 8.91 -29.14 17.21
CA PRO A 172 9.53 -29.25 15.90
C PRO A 172 8.48 -29.43 14.78
N PHE A 173 8.94 -29.18 13.57
CA PHE A 173 8.20 -29.49 12.34
C PHE A 173 8.65 -30.84 11.79
N VAL A 174 7.69 -31.64 11.37
CA VAL A 174 7.89 -32.92 10.69
C VAL A 174 7.71 -32.68 9.19
N LYS A 175 8.67 -33.15 8.39
CA LYS A 175 8.58 -33.11 6.92
C LYS A 175 7.48 -34.05 6.45
N VAL A 176 6.65 -33.60 5.52
CA VAL A 176 5.56 -34.39 4.91
C VAL A 176 5.64 -34.34 3.38
N GLY A 177 4.84 -35.17 2.71
CA GLY A 177 4.60 -35.05 1.26
C GLY A 177 3.64 -33.89 0.92
N TRP A 178 3.62 -33.44 -0.34
CA TRP A 178 2.66 -32.42 -0.77
C TRP A 178 1.21 -32.91 -0.70
N ASP A 179 0.94 -34.15 -1.13
CA ASP A 179 -0.41 -34.73 -1.07
C ASP A 179 -0.92 -34.84 0.37
N GLU A 180 -0.04 -35.26 1.30
CA GLU A 180 -0.35 -35.30 2.73
C GLU A 180 -0.63 -33.90 3.27
N ALA A 181 0.18 -32.90 2.93
CA ALA A 181 -0.03 -31.52 3.35
C ALA A 181 -1.38 -30.97 2.84
N PHE A 182 -1.71 -31.19 1.57
CA PHE A 182 -3.00 -30.79 1.00
C PHE A 182 -4.17 -31.52 1.64
N ALA A 183 -4.04 -32.83 1.89
CA ALA A 183 -5.06 -33.61 2.58
C ALA A 183 -5.31 -33.11 4.01
N ILE A 184 -4.25 -32.78 4.76
CA ILE A 184 -4.37 -32.19 6.11
C ILE A 184 -5.08 -30.84 6.03
N VAL A 185 -4.72 -29.97 5.08
CA VAL A 185 -5.38 -28.66 4.88
C VAL A 185 -6.86 -28.81 4.52
N ALA A 186 -7.20 -29.72 3.61
CA ALA A 186 -8.60 -29.98 3.25
C ALA A 186 -9.40 -30.51 4.45
N LYS A 187 -8.85 -31.47 5.18
CA LYS A 187 -9.46 -32.05 6.39
C LYS A 187 -9.69 -31.01 7.48
N ILE A 188 -8.75 -30.10 7.72
CA ILE A 188 -8.95 -29.06 8.75
C ILE A 188 -10.02 -28.03 8.33
N LEU A 189 -10.06 -27.64 7.06
CA LEU A 189 -11.07 -26.69 6.57
C LEU A 189 -12.47 -27.30 6.69
N ASP A 190 -12.66 -28.55 6.27
CA ASP A 190 -13.92 -29.28 6.42
C ASP A 190 -14.28 -29.49 7.90
N ASN A 191 -13.33 -29.91 8.74
CA ASN A 191 -13.57 -30.11 10.17
C ASN A 191 -14.03 -28.83 10.86
N VAL A 192 -13.34 -27.70 10.64
CA VAL A 192 -13.70 -26.41 11.24
C VAL A 192 -15.06 -25.93 10.73
N ALA A 193 -15.28 -25.95 9.41
CA ALA A 193 -16.54 -25.50 8.84
C ALA A 193 -17.73 -26.35 9.30
N ARG A 194 -17.60 -27.68 9.40
CA ARG A 194 -18.67 -28.54 9.93
C ARG A 194 -18.92 -28.31 11.41
N THR A 195 -17.86 -28.17 12.20
CA THR A 195 -17.96 -28.00 13.67
C THR A 195 -18.76 -26.74 14.04
N TYR A 196 -18.57 -25.65 13.29
CA TYR A 196 -19.15 -24.34 13.61
C TYR A 196 -20.34 -23.95 12.72
N THR A 197 -20.95 -24.91 12.02
CA THR A 197 -22.20 -24.66 11.28
C THR A 197 -23.42 -24.95 12.16
N GLY A 198 -24.43 -24.08 12.07
CA GLY A 198 -25.69 -24.17 12.80
C GLY A 198 -25.62 -23.69 14.25
N GLU A 199 -26.74 -23.78 14.96
CA GLU A 199 -26.89 -23.32 16.35
C GLU A 199 -25.90 -24.00 17.30
N ALA A 200 -25.68 -25.31 17.15
CA ALA A 200 -24.71 -26.04 17.98
C ALA A 200 -23.28 -25.47 17.83
N GLY A 201 -22.90 -25.07 16.61
CA GLY A 201 -21.63 -24.41 16.34
C GLY A 201 -21.54 -23.02 16.98
N MET A 202 -22.62 -22.24 16.89
CA MET A 202 -22.71 -20.94 17.55
C MET A 202 -22.61 -21.06 19.08
N ASP A 203 -23.23 -22.08 19.67
CA ASP A 203 -23.14 -22.36 21.11
C ASP A 203 -21.75 -22.81 21.55
N LEU A 204 -21.00 -23.52 20.68
CA LEU A 204 -19.59 -23.79 20.93
C LEU A 204 -18.78 -22.49 20.97
N LEU A 205 -18.97 -21.59 20.00
CA LEU A 205 -18.26 -20.30 20.00
C LEU A 205 -18.56 -19.48 21.27
N ARG A 206 -19.83 -19.44 21.69
CA ARG A 206 -20.24 -18.78 22.95
C ARG A 206 -19.55 -19.40 24.17
N ARG A 207 -19.54 -20.74 24.27
CA ARG A 207 -18.84 -21.46 25.36
C ARG A 207 -17.33 -21.25 25.34
N GLN A 208 -16.75 -21.03 24.16
CA GLN A 208 -15.34 -20.69 23.99
C GLN A 208 -15.03 -19.22 24.31
N GLY A 209 -16.02 -18.42 24.68
CA GLY A 209 -15.84 -17.03 25.11
C GLY A 209 -15.73 -16.02 23.98
N TYR A 210 -16.17 -16.35 22.76
CA TYR A 210 -16.30 -15.38 21.68
C TYR A 210 -17.44 -14.39 21.97
N ASP A 211 -17.27 -13.14 21.54
CA ASP A 211 -18.27 -12.09 21.73
C ASP A 211 -19.56 -12.42 20.95
N PRO A 212 -20.77 -12.20 21.53
CA PRO A 212 -22.03 -12.47 20.86
C PRO A 212 -22.15 -11.84 19.45
N ALA A 213 -21.64 -10.62 19.25
CA ALA A 213 -21.70 -9.95 17.96
C ALA A 213 -20.86 -10.67 16.89
N MET A 214 -19.71 -11.22 17.29
CA MET A 214 -18.86 -12.01 16.40
C MET A 214 -19.53 -13.33 16.02
N VAL A 215 -20.22 -13.96 16.98
CA VAL A 215 -20.96 -15.20 16.73
C VAL A 215 -22.12 -14.94 15.78
N GLU A 216 -22.87 -13.85 15.99
CA GLU A 216 -23.96 -13.43 15.10
C GLU A 216 -23.47 -13.11 13.69
N ALA A 217 -22.30 -12.47 13.55
CA ALA A 217 -21.69 -12.15 12.26
C ALA A 217 -21.36 -13.40 11.42
N THR A 218 -21.28 -14.60 12.01
CA THR A 218 -21.10 -15.85 11.26
C THR A 218 -22.37 -16.28 10.51
N HIS A 219 -23.53 -15.73 10.87
CA HIS A 219 -24.85 -16.13 10.37
C HIS A 219 -25.07 -17.66 10.43
N GLY A 220 -24.58 -18.30 11.49
CA GLY A 220 -24.66 -19.75 11.70
C GLY A 220 -23.92 -20.59 10.64
N THR A 221 -23.01 -19.98 9.87
CA THR A 221 -22.32 -20.65 8.78
C THR A 221 -20.84 -20.86 9.12
N GLY A 222 -20.41 -22.12 9.21
CA GLY A 222 -19.05 -22.43 9.68
C GLY A 222 -17.93 -22.03 8.72
N THR A 223 -18.20 -21.80 7.44
CA THR A 223 -17.18 -21.20 6.56
C THR A 223 -16.86 -19.76 6.93
N GLN A 224 -17.77 -19.06 7.59
CA GLN A 224 -17.59 -17.67 8.03
C GLN A 224 -16.68 -17.55 9.26
N VAL A 225 -16.36 -18.65 9.96
CA VAL A 225 -15.32 -18.65 11.01
C VAL A 225 -13.91 -18.76 10.44
N LEU A 226 -13.78 -19.14 9.16
CA LEU A 226 -12.50 -19.19 8.47
C LEU A 226 -12.11 -17.79 8.00
N LYS A 227 -10.89 -17.39 8.34
CA LYS A 227 -10.35 -16.05 8.08
C LYS A 227 -9.12 -16.15 7.21
N PHE A 228 -9.14 -15.43 6.09
CA PHE A 228 -8.05 -15.39 5.12
C PHE A 228 -7.57 -13.96 4.94
N ARG A 229 -6.31 -13.78 4.54
CA ARG A 229 -5.73 -12.46 4.30
C ARG A 229 -4.86 -12.49 3.06
N GLY A 230 -5.29 -11.80 2.01
CA GLY A 230 -4.58 -11.68 0.74
C GLY A 230 -3.34 -10.77 0.74
N GLY A 231 -3.02 -10.14 1.86
CA GLY A 231 -1.96 -9.13 1.90
C GLY A 231 -2.25 -7.92 0.99
N MET A 232 -1.23 -7.12 0.73
CA MET A 232 -1.30 -5.97 -0.18
C MET A 232 -1.22 -6.43 -1.66
N PRO A 233 -2.00 -5.86 -2.59
CA PRO A 233 -2.20 -6.41 -3.94
C PRO A 233 -0.92 -6.55 -4.77
N LEU A 234 0.01 -5.60 -4.65
CA LEU A 234 1.27 -5.60 -5.43
C LEU A 234 2.32 -6.59 -4.89
N LEU A 235 2.09 -7.28 -3.77
CA LEU A 235 2.98 -8.34 -3.24
C LEU A 235 3.04 -9.60 -4.10
N GLY A 236 2.06 -9.79 -4.96
CA GLY A 236 1.88 -11.00 -5.74
C GLY A 236 0.41 -11.23 -6.00
N ALA A 237 -0.08 -10.69 -7.13
CA ALA A 237 -1.48 -10.71 -7.55
C ALA A 237 -2.12 -12.11 -7.49
N THR A 238 -1.43 -13.14 -7.99
CA THR A 238 -1.95 -14.51 -8.02
C THR A 238 -1.54 -15.35 -6.81
N ARG A 239 -0.50 -14.95 -6.08
CA ARG A 239 0.07 -15.74 -4.98
C ARG A 239 -0.47 -15.33 -3.62
N ILE A 240 -0.22 -14.08 -3.24
CA ILE A 240 -0.57 -13.58 -1.90
C ILE A 240 -2.00 -13.09 -1.94
N PHE A 241 -2.35 -12.24 -2.92
CA PHE A 241 -3.72 -11.76 -3.09
C PHE A 241 -4.69 -12.86 -3.52
N GLY A 242 -4.18 -13.95 -4.10
CA GLY A 242 -4.93 -15.18 -4.39
C GLY A 242 -5.55 -15.86 -3.17
N MET A 243 -5.13 -15.56 -1.93
CA MET A 243 -5.85 -16.02 -0.73
C MET A 243 -7.28 -15.48 -0.67
N ASN A 244 -7.56 -14.30 -1.25
CA ASN A 244 -8.92 -13.77 -1.35
C ASN A 244 -9.77 -14.60 -2.32
N ARG A 245 -9.17 -15.06 -3.44
CA ARG A 245 -9.80 -16.02 -4.35
C ARG A 245 -10.10 -17.34 -3.64
N PHE A 246 -9.14 -17.85 -2.87
CA PHE A 246 -9.34 -19.07 -2.09
C PHE A 246 -10.49 -18.91 -1.09
N ALA A 247 -10.55 -17.78 -0.37
CA ALA A 247 -11.67 -17.44 0.51
C ALA A 247 -13.02 -17.39 -0.23
N ASN A 248 -13.05 -16.91 -1.48
CA ASN A 248 -14.23 -16.97 -2.34
C ASN A 248 -14.65 -18.42 -2.60
N SER A 249 -13.67 -19.26 -3.00
CA SER A 249 -13.88 -20.67 -3.34
C SER A 249 -14.35 -21.53 -2.16
N ILE A 250 -14.16 -21.09 -0.92
CA ILE A 250 -14.74 -21.76 0.26
C ILE A 250 -16.28 -21.83 0.19
N ALA A 251 -16.95 -21.03 -0.65
CA ALA A 251 -18.39 -21.16 -0.90
C ALA A 251 -18.80 -22.57 -1.41
N LEU A 252 -17.91 -23.27 -2.11
CA LEU A 252 -18.13 -24.67 -2.52
C LEU A 252 -18.22 -25.61 -1.32
N LEU A 253 -17.39 -25.38 -0.29
CA LEU A 253 -17.40 -26.15 0.94
C LEU A 253 -18.70 -25.88 1.71
N ASP A 254 -19.13 -24.63 1.78
CA ASP A 254 -20.37 -24.23 2.41
C ASP A 254 -21.60 -24.87 1.75
N ALA A 255 -21.70 -24.77 0.42
CA ALA A 255 -22.75 -25.43 -0.36
C ALA A 255 -22.83 -26.93 -0.07
N LYS A 256 -21.68 -27.60 0.06
CA LYS A 256 -21.61 -29.02 0.39
C LYS A 256 -22.03 -29.33 1.84
N ILE A 257 -21.65 -28.48 2.81
CA ILE A 257 -21.97 -28.71 4.23
C ILE A 257 -23.45 -28.42 4.51
N ARG A 258 -23.97 -27.30 4.01
CA ARG A 258 -25.36 -26.88 4.26
C ARG A 258 -26.36 -27.41 3.23
N GLY A 259 -25.91 -27.99 2.12
CA GLY A 259 -26.77 -28.49 1.05
C GLY A 259 -27.51 -27.36 0.31
N VAL A 260 -26.87 -26.20 0.16
CA VAL A 260 -27.48 -25.00 -0.45
C VAL A 260 -26.95 -24.73 -1.86
N GLY A 261 -27.76 -24.07 -2.69
CA GLY A 261 -27.35 -23.61 -4.01
C GLY A 261 -26.36 -22.44 -3.97
N SER A 262 -25.78 -22.11 -5.13
CA SER A 262 -24.83 -21.00 -5.29
C SER A 262 -25.47 -19.62 -5.04
N ASP A 263 -26.78 -19.52 -4.93
CA ASP A 263 -27.51 -18.32 -4.53
C ASP A 263 -27.44 -18.03 -3.03
N LYS A 264 -27.25 -19.09 -2.22
CA LYS A 264 -27.24 -19.03 -0.75
C LYS A 264 -25.91 -19.41 -0.11
N ALA A 265 -25.01 -20.00 -0.89
CA ALA A 265 -23.66 -20.31 -0.44
C ALA A 265 -22.90 -19.04 -0.01
N VAL A 266 -22.04 -19.15 0.97
CA VAL A 266 -21.16 -18.06 1.44
C VAL A 266 -19.73 -18.55 1.59
N GLY A 267 -18.79 -17.71 1.18
CA GLY A 267 -17.35 -17.98 1.24
C GLY A 267 -16.80 -17.88 2.65
N ALA A 268 -15.51 -17.60 2.77
CA ALA A 268 -14.87 -17.28 4.03
C ALA A 268 -14.77 -15.77 4.25
N ARG A 269 -14.29 -15.34 5.43
CA ARG A 269 -14.01 -13.93 5.73
C ARG A 269 -12.63 -13.54 5.22
N VAL A 270 -12.54 -12.35 4.61
CA VAL A 270 -11.28 -11.79 4.12
C VAL A 270 -10.90 -10.58 4.96
N TRP A 271 -9.72 -10.63 5.56
CA TRP A 271 -9.18 -9.52 6.35
C TRP A 271 -8.50 -8.48 5.49
N ASP A 272 -8.86 -7.23 5.74
CA ASP A 272 -8.16 -6.09 5.18
C ASP A 272 -6.69 -6.06 5.65
N SER A 273 -5.82 -5.54 4.78
CA SER A 273 -4.40 -5.40 5.08
C SER A 273 -3.96 -3.95 5.30
N TYR A 274 -4.66 -2.99 4.68
CA TYR A 274 -4.18 -1.63 4.58
C TYR A 274 -4.41 -0.83 5.87
N SER A 275 -5.61 -0.97 6.47
CA SER A 275 -5.87 -0.37 7.77
C SER A 275 -5.12 -1.11 8.88
N TRP A 276 -4.98 -2.44 8.77
CA TRP A 276 -4.22 -3.26 9.73
C TRP A 276 -2.76 -2.86 9.85
N HIS A 277 -2.09 -2.59 8.72
CA HIS A 277 -0.71 -2.10 8.74
C HIS A 277 -0.58 -0.64 9.19
N THR A 278 -1.70 0.00 9.55
CA THR A 278 -1.80 1.45 9.78
C THR A 278 -1.29 2.26 8.58
N ASP A 279 -1.36 1.68 7.40
CA ASP A 279 -0.92 2.26 6.13
C ASP A 279 -2.04 3.10 5.48
N LEU A 280 -3.31 2.79 5.79
CA LEU A 280 -4.45 3.62 5.46
C LEU A 280 -4.31 4.98 6.18
N PRO A 281 -4.36 6.11 5.47
CA PRO A 281 -4.44 7.45 6.03
C PRO A 281 -5.93 7.86 6.14
N PRO A 282 -6.61 7.61 7.27
CA PRO A 282 -8.06 7.75 7.37
C PRO A 282 -8.53 9.19 7.12
N GLY A 283 -7.70 10.20 7.41
CA GLY A 283 -8.07 11.58 7.17
C GLY A 283 -8.13 11.95 5.69
N HIS A 284 -7.48 11.18 4.79
CA HIS A 284 -7.76 11.28 3.35
C HIS A 284 -9.22 10.93 3.08
N THR A 285 -9.70 9.77 3.55
CA THR A 285 -11.10 9.37 3.34
C THR A 285 -12.07 10.38 3.92
N MET A 286 -11.78 10.96 5.08
CA MET A 286 -12.60 12.01 5.68
C MET A 286 -12.61 13.31 4.86
N ALA A 287 -11.47 13.72 4.31
CA ALA A 287 -11.34 14.99 3.60
C ALA A 287 -11.82 14.94 2.14
N CYS A 288 -11.67 13.80 1.45
CA CYS A 288 -11.94 13.70 0.02
C CYS A 288 -12.86 12.54 -0.40
N GLY A 289 -13.23 11.64 0.51
CA GLY A 289 -14.02 10.45 0.19
C GLY A 289 -13.27 9.36 -0.59
N HIS A 290 -11.96 9.50 -0.80
CA HIS A 290 -11.11 8.46 -1.38
C HIS A 290 -10.37 7.66 -0.30
N GLN A 291 -10.13 6.37 -0.55
CA GLN A 291 -9.35 5.52 0.37
C GLN A 291 -8.00 6.15 0.69
N THR A 292 -7.27 6.58 -0.33
CA THR A 292 -5.99 7.30 -0.20
C THR A 292 -5.74 8.10 -1.48
N ILE A 293 -5.10 9.25 -1.31
CA ILE A 293 -4.59 10.06 -2.42
C ILE A 293 -3.06 10.05 -2.28
N ASP A 294 -2.39 9.82 -3.40
CA ASP A 294 -0.97 10.10 -3.58
C ASP A 294 -0.73 10.50 -5.04
N PHE A 295 0.44 11.06 -5.31
CA PHE A 295 0.89 11.42 -6.65
C PHE A 295 2.04 10.50 -7.10
N ASP A 296 2.26 10.39 -8.40
CA ASP A 296 3.42 9.67 -8.91
C ASP A 296 4.71 10.42 -8.50
N LEU A 297 5.69 9.74 -7.93
CA LEU A 297 6.93 10.35 -7.45
C LEU A 297 7.76 10.99 -8.58
N ALA A 298 7.56 10.58 -9.84
CA ALA A 298 8.12 11.23 -11.02
C ALA A 298 7.59 12.66 -11.21
N THR A 299 6.46 13.02 -10.60
CA THR A 299 5.94 14.40 -10.65
C THR A 299 6.79 15.40 -9.88
N ALA A 300 7.75 14.95 -9.06
CA ALA A 300 8.74 15.79 -8.39
C ALA A 300 9.41 16.79 -9.35
N GLU A 301 9.62 16.39 -10.60
CA GLU A 301 10.25 17.21 -11.63
C GLU A 301 9.47 18.46 -12.05
N ASN A 302 8.17 18.49 -11.72
CA ASN A 302 7.24 19.56 -12.06
C ASN A 302 7.00 20.52 -10.90
N ALA A 303 7.53 20.21 -9.71
CA ALA A 303 7.38 21.00 -8.50
C ALA A 303 8.44 22.11 -8.43
N ASN A 304 8.14 23.17 -7.68
CA ASN A 304 9.12 24.17 -7.25
C ASN A 304 9.50 23.95 -5.78
N LEU A 305 8.57 23.42 -4.98
CA LEU A 305 8.75 23.10 -3.58
C LEU A 305 8.28 21.67 -3.29
N ILE A 306 9.09 20.90 -2.58
CA ILE A 306 8.72 19.58 -2.07
C ILE A 306 8.87 19.58 -0.55
N VAL A 307 7.77 19.34 0.15
CA VAL A 307 7.70 19.25 1.62
C VAL A 307 7.48 17.80 2.01
N LEU A 308 8.45 17.21 2.71
CA LEU A 308 8.43 15.82 3.14
C LEU A 308 8.14 15.76 4.63
N VAL A 309 6.92 15.33 5.00
CA VAL A 309 6.46 15.29 6.39
C VAL A 309 6.53 13.86 6.92
N GLY A 310 7.55 13.58 7.72
CA GLY A 310 7.87 12.24 8.24
C GLY A 310 7.99 11.15 7.17
N MET A 311 8.33 11.55 5.93
CA MET A 311 8.64 10.67 4.83
C MET A 311 10.15 10.60 4.62
N ASN A 312 10.71 9.41 4.76
CA ASN A 312 12.13 9.17 4.48
C ASN A 312 12.33 8.66 3.04
N TRP A 313 11.95 9.46 2.04
CA TRP A 313 11.94 9.10 0.61
C TRP A 313 13.22 8.38 0.14
N ILE A 314 14.42 8.87 0.47
CA ILE A 314 15.69 8.27 0.05
C ILE A 314 15.83 6.82 0.54
N SER A 315 15.32 6.50 1.74
CA SER A 315 15.44 5.17 2.35
C SER A 315 14.25 4.26 2.06
N THR A 316 13.04 4.82 1.98
CA THR A 316 11.79 4.05 1.87
C THR A 316 11.21 4.05 0.47
N LYS A 317 11.76 4.86 -0.44
CA LYS A 317 11.41 4.90 -1.86
C LYS A 317 12.63 4.89 -2.78
N MET A 318 13.64 4.06 -2.47
CA MET A 318 14.98 4.13 -3.09
C MET A 318 15.01 4.11 -4.63
N PRO A 319 14.26 3.24 -5.33
CA PRO A 319 14.24 3.24 -6.79
C PRO A 319 13.67 4.52 -7.40
N ASP A 320 12.90 5.29 -6.64
CA ASP A 320 12.26 6.55 -7.02
C ASP A 320 12.98 7.76 -6.40
N ALA A 321 14.07 7.56 -5.66
CA ALA A 321 14.79 8.62 -4.96
C ALA A 321 15.49 9.59 -5.93
N HIS A 322 15.84 9.12 -7.13
CA HIS A 322 16.50 9.93 -8.13
C HIS A 322 15.61 11.11 -8.58
N TRP A 323 14.30 10.93 -8.70
CA TRP A 323 13.35 12.00 -9.03
C TRP A 323 13.45 13.18 -8.06
N LEU A 324 13.54 12.91 -6.76
CA LEU A 324 13.72 13.94 -5.74
C LEU A 324 15.05 14.69 -5.93
N THR A 325 16.16 13.95 -6.10
CA THR A 325 17.48 14.57 -6.25
C THR A 325 17.67 15.31 -7.57
N GLU A 326 17.10 14.81 -8.66
CA GLU A 326 17.13 15.43 -9.98
C GLU A 326 16.28 16.70 -10.02
N ALA A 327 15.09 16.68 -9.39
CA ALA A 327 14.27 17.87 -9.19
C ALA A 327 15.06 18.97 -8.44
N ARG A 328 15.80 18.60 -7.39
CA ARG A 328 16.67 19.53 -6.67
C ARG A 328 17.75 20.15 -7.57
N LEU A 329 18.41 19.35 -8.40
CA LEU A 329 19.41 19.85 -9.36
C LEU A 329 18.80 20.81 -10.39
N LYS A 330 17.51 20.66 -10.70
CA LYS A 330 16.73 21.57 -11.55
C LYS A 330 16.26 22.84 -10.82
N GLY A 331 16.53 22.98 -9.52
CA GLY A 331 16.16 24.15 -8.72
C GLY A 331 14.91 23.98 -7.86
N THR A 332 14.35 22.76 -7.75
CA THR A 332 13.28 22.48 -6.78
C THR A 332 13.82 22.56 -5.36
N GLN A 333 13.17 23.32 -4.49
CA GLN A 333 13.53 23.37 -3.07
C GLN A 333 12.95 22.17 -2.33
N ILE A 334 13.78 21.52 -1.52
CA ILE A 334 13.38 20.37 -0.70
C ILE A 334 13.40 20.76 0.78
N VAL A 335 12.27 20.55 1.44
CA VAL A 335 12.11 20.74 2.89
C VAL A 335 11.73 19.41 3.52
N THR A 336 12.41 19.05 4.60
CA THR A 336 11.99 17.92 5.45
C THR A 336 11.42 18.45 6.76
N VAL A 337 10.26 17.93 7.15
CA VAL A 337 9.63 18.14 8.46
C VAL A 337 9.57 16.77 9.14
N ALA A 338 10.40 16.52 10.15
CA ALA A 338 10.52 15.18 10.74
C ALA A 338 10.93 15.24 12.22
N ALA A 339 10.80 14.11 12.91
CA ALA A 339 11.22 13.99 14.31
C ALA A 339 12.73 13.97 14.53
N GLU A 340 13.48 13.65 13.49
CA GLU A 340 14.93 13.48 13.54
C GLU A 340 15.57 13.83 12.20
N TYR A 341 16.89 13.97 12.19
CA TYR A 341 17.67 14.10 10.97
C TYR A 341 17.74 12.76 10.24
N GLN A 342 16.73 12.48 9.42
CA GLN A 342 16.59 11.25 8.65
C GLN A 342 17.49 11.23 7.41
N SER A 343 17.67 10.07 6.78
CA SER A 343 18.52 9.96 5.58
C SER A 343 18.12 10.91 4.46
N THR A 344 16.83 11.19 4.28
CA THR A 344 16.35 12.16 3.28
C THR A 344 16.75 13.60 3.59
N SER A 345 16.94 13.94 4.86
CA SER A 345 17.37 15.28 5.28
C SER A 345 18.73 15.68 4.71
N ASN A 346 19.60 14.71 4.38
CA ASN A 346 20.89 15.01 3.74
C ASN A 346 20.76 15.47 2.27
N LYS A 347 19.57 15.36 1.68
CA LYS A 347 19.23 15.89 0.34
C LYS A 347 18.30 17.09 0.41
N ALA A 348 17.92 17.54 1.61
CA ALA A 348 17.06 18.69 1.78
C ALA A 348 17.85 20.01 1.80
N ASP A 349 17.23 21.09 1.37
CA ASP A 349 17.75 22.44 1.49
C ASP A 349 17.42 23.03 2.86
N ARG A 350 16.32 22.58 3.49
CA ARG A 350 16.01 22.87 4.89
C ARG A 350 15.49 21.64 5.63
N VAL A 351 15.86 21.55 6.90
CA VAL A 351 15.45 20.48 7.81
C VAL A 351 14.77 21.12 9.02
N ILE A 352 13.49 20.83 9.19
CA ILE A 352 12.66 21.30 10.29
C ILE A 352 12.40 20.11 11.19
N ILE A 353 12.89 20.20 12.43
CA ILE A 353 12.66 19.16 13.43
C ILE A 353 11.39 19.51 14.20
N VAL A 354 10.51 18.53 14.36
CA VAL A 354 9.25 18.63 15.11
C VAL A 354 9.12 17.49 16.11
N ARG A 355 8.40 17.71 17.20
CA ARG A 355 8.10 16.67 18.18
C ARG A 355 7.26 15.55 17.53
N PRO A 356 7.57 14.26 17.78
CA PRO A 356 6.76 13.16 17.24
C PRO A 356 5.28 13.29 17.61
N GLY A 357 4.40 13.18 16.62
CA GLY A 357 2.94 13.22 16.80
C GLY A 357 2.33 14.62 16.94
N SER A 358 3.14 15.69 16.85
CA SER A 358 2.64 17.08 16.89
C SER A 358 2.39 17.69 15.52
N ASP A 359 2.50 16.91 14.43
CA ASP A 359 2.33 17.35 13.05
C ASP A 359 1.00 18.07 12.77
N PRO A 360 -0.16 17.69 13.37
CA PRO A 360 -1.40 18.45 13.18
C PRO A 360 -1.31 19.88 13.70
N ALA A 361 -0.68 20.08 14.87
CA ALA A 361 -0.46 21.42 15.44
C ALA A 361 0.52 22.23 14.58
N TYR A 362 1.56 21.58 14.03
CA TYR A 362 2.48 22.22 13.09
C TYR A 362 1.76 22.72 11.84
N ALA A 363 0.93 21.88 11.21
CA ALA A 363 0.14 22.27 10.04
C ALA A 363 -0.89 23.37 10.34
N LEU A 364 -1.51 23.36 11.52
CA LEU A 364 -2.37 24.49 11.97
C LEU A 364 -1.57 25.78 12.16
N GLY A 365 -0.30 25.71 12.55
CA GLY A 365 0.62 26.83 12.55
C GLY A 365 0.86 27.43 11.17
N LEU A 366 1.00 26.57 10.16
CA LEU A 366 1.11 27.03 8.76
C LEU A 366 -0.20 27.71 8.33
N ALA A 367 -1.35 27.10 8.63
CA ALA A 367 -2.66 27.66 8.31
C ALA A 367 -2.89 29.01 9.02
N ASN A 368 -2.47 29.16 10.27
CA ASN A 368 -2.55 30.41 11.03
C ASN A 368 -1.89 31.56 10.28
N VAL A 369 -0.65 31.36 9.81
CA VAL A 369 0.10 32.37 9.05
C VAL A 369 -0.59 32.68 7.73
N ILE A 370 -1.02 31.64 7.00
CA ILE A 370 -1.74 31.80 5.71
C ILE A 370 -3.02 32.62 5.89
N PHE A 371 -3.81 32.37 6.94
CA PHE A 371 -5.00 33.15 7.24
C PHE A 371 -4.69 34.58 7.66
N LYS A 372 -3.76 34.76 8.61
CA LYS A 372 -3.39 36.05 9.19
C LYS A 372 -2.83 37.01 8.13
N GLU A 373 -2.04 36.48 7.21
CA GLU A 373 -1.42 37.25 6.12
C GLU A 373 -2.25 37.25 4.83
N ARG A 374 -3.44 36.65 4.84
CA ARG A 374 -4.36 36.51 3.69
C ARG A 374 -3.67 35.94 2.44
N LEU A 375 -2.83 34.93 2.63
CA LEU A 375 -2.07 34.28 1.56
C LEU A 375 -2.84 33.16 0.83
N TYR A 376 -4.10 32.93 1.21
CA TYR A 376 -4.94 31.90 0.63
C TYR A 376 -5.47 32.29 -0.77
N ASP A 377 -5.80 31.30 -1.58
CA ASP A 377 -6.41 31.47 -2.90
C ASP A 377 -7.94 31.43 -2.78
N GLU A 378 -8.57 32.61 -2.76
CA GLU A 378 -10.01 32.77 -2.50
C GLU A 378 -10.88 32.03 -3.52
N GLU A 379 -10.54 32.06 -4.81
CA GLU A 379 -11.29 31.34 -5.86
C GLU A 379 -11.20 29.82 -5.67
N PHE A 380 -9.99 29.30 -5.42
CA PHE A 380 -9.82 27.87 -5.19
C PHE A 380 -10.59 27.41 -3.95
N VAL A 381 -10.47 28.13 -2.84
CA VAL A 381 -11.19 27.85 -1.60
C VAL A 381 -12.69 27.82 -1.84
N LYS A 382 -13.25 28.81 -2.56
CA LYS A 382 -14.69 28.88 -2.83
C LYS A 382 -15.20 27.75 -3.73
N GLY A 383 -14.41 27.36 -4.74
CA GLY A 383 -14.83 26.36 -5.71
C GLY A 383 -14.59 24.91 -5.26
N HIS A 384 -13.57 24.63 -4.46
CA HIS A 384 -13.05 23.26 -4.28
C HIS A 384 -13.11 22.76 -2.83
N THR A 385 -13.70 23.53 -1.92
CA THR A 385 -13.78 23.16 -0.50
C THR A 385 -15.19 23.37 0.05
N ASP A 386 -15.44 22.79 1.23
CA ASP A 386 -16.63 23.03 2.04
C ASP A 386 -16.51 24.29 2.93
N LEU A 387 -15.38 25.00 2.88
CA LEU A 387 -15.12 26.18 3.69
C LEU A 387 -16.15 27.33 3.50
N PRO A 388 -16.80 27.53 2.34
CA PRO A 388 -17.86 28.55 2.20
C PRO A 388 -19.22 28.15 2.79
N LEU A 389 -19.40 26.89 3.18
CA LEU A 389 -20.70 26.40 3.66
C LEU A 389 -21.03 26.96 5.04
N LEU A 390 -22.31 27.16 5.32
CA LEU A 390 -22.78 27.79 6.56
C LEU A 390 -23.02 26.79 7.69
N VAL A 391 -22.51 27.11 8.87
CA VAL A 391 -22.71 26.41 10.13
C VAL A 391 -23.54 27.27 11.06
N ARG A 392 -24.52 26.67 11.74
CA ARG A 392 -25.28 27.34 12.80
C ARG A 392 -24.43 27.48 14.06
N THR A 393 -24.39 28.66 14.65
CA THR A 393 -23.53 28.91 15.83
C THR A 393 -24.08 28.30 17.12
N ASP A 394 -25.39 27.98 17.18
CA ASP A 394 -26.05 27.40 18.34
C ASP A 394 -25.91 25.87 18.43
N THR A 395 -25.87 25.18 17.29
CA THR A 395 -25.82 23.71 17.21
C THR A 395 -24.50 23.17 16.67
N LEU A 396 -23.66 24.03 16.07
CA LEU A 396 -22.41 23.67 15.39
C LEU A 396 -22.60 22.63 14.27
N LYS A 397 -23.79 22.58 13.68
CA LYS A 397 -24.12 21.75 12.52
C LYS A 397 -24.24 22.63 11.27
N LEU A 398 -23.96 22.03 10.11
CA LEU A 398 -24.25 22.66 8.82
C LEU A 398 -25.73 23.05 8.77
N LEU A 399 -26.01 24.27 8.33
CA LEU A 399 -27.36 24.73 8.05
C LEU A 399 -27.92 23.95 6.87
N LYS A 400 -29.13 23.41 7.02
CA LYS A 400 -29.83 22.70 5.95
C LYS A 400 -30.86 23.59 5.24
N PRO A 401 -31.06 23.45 3.91
CA PRO A 401 -32.08 24.18 3.17
C PRO A 401 -33.50 24.05 3.74
N GLN A 402 -33.85 22.87 4.25
CA GLN A 402 -35.18 22.58 4.83
C GLN A 402 -35.49 23.45 6.07
N GLU A 403 -34.49 24.09 6.67
CA GLU A 403 -34.68 24.91 7.87
C GLU A 403 -35.20 26.32 7.56
N PHE A 404 -35.06 26.80 6.31
CA PHE A 404 -35.51 28.14 5.89
C PHE A 404 -36.28 28.16 4.56
N ILE A 405 -36.33 27.05 3.82
CA ILE A 405 -37.14 26.89 2.61
C ILE A 405 -38.25 25.86 2.89
N ALA A 406 -39.50 26.33 2.88
CA ALA A 406 -40.66 25.47 3.14
C ALA A 406 -40.79 24.37 2.08
N ASN A 407 -41.03 23.13 2.52
CA ASN A 407 -41.19 21.96 1.66
C ASN A 407 -40.00 21.67 0.73
N TYR A 408 -38.78 22.07 1.12
CA TYR A 408 -37.58 21.83 0.32
C TYR A 408 -37.33 20.34 0.07
N LYS A 409 -37.07 19.99 -1.19
CA LYS A 409 -36.64 18.67 -1.63
C LYS A 409 -35.23 18.76 -2.18
N PRO A 410 -34.34 17.78 -1.89
CA PRO A 410 -32.99 17.79 -2.44
C PRO A 410 -32.99 17.89 -3.97
N ALA A 411 -32.10 18.71 -4.51
CA ALA A 411 -31.96 18.95 -5.94
C ALA A 411 -31.53 17.66 -6.66
N GLN A 412 -32.04 17.48 -7.88
CA GLN A 412 -31.57 16.40 -8.74
C GLN A 412 -30.15 16.71 -9.22
N LEU A 413 -29.22 15.78 -8.95
CA LEU A 413 -27.83 15.90 -9.37
C LEU A 413 -27.65 15.44 -10.82
N LYS A 414 -26.90 16.20 -11.61
CA LYS A 414 -26.58 15.94 -13.03
C LYS A 414 -25.36 15.06 -13.19
N ASN A 415 -24.39 15.18 -12.28
CA ASN A 415 -23.11 14.46 -12.32
C ASN A 415 -23.08 13.20 -11.44
N THR A 416 -24.21 12.83 -10.83
CA THR A 416 -24.33 11.66 -9.94
C THR A 416 -25.48 10.77 -10.40
N VAL A 417 -25.24 9.45 -10.39
CA VAL A 417 -26.27 8.43 -10.59
C VAL A 417 -26.75 7.95 -9.23
N LEU A 418 -28.07 8.04 -9.00
CA LEU A 418 -28.69 7.57 -7.77
C LEU A 418 -29.11 6.11 -7.93
N LEU A 419 -28.62 5.26 -7.03
CA LEU A 419 -28.94 3.84 -6.98
C LEU A 419 -30.08 3.61 -5.98
N LYS A 420 -31.21 3.08 -6.45
CA LYS A 420 -32.35 2.76 -5.56
C LYS A 420 -32.05 1.53 -4.71
N ASP A 421 -32.81 1.37 -3.64
CA ASP A 421 -32.70 0.19 -2.78
C ASP A 421 -32.90 -1.10 -3.57
N GLY A 422 -31.93 -2.01 -3.49
CA GLY A 422 -31.92 -3.29 -4.20
C GLY A 422 -31.33 -3.24 -5.63
N GLU A 423 -31.10 -2.06 -6.21
CA GLU A 423 -30.38 -1.95 -7.47
C GLU A 423 -28.90 -2.27 -7.29
N LYS A 424 -28.28 -2.87 -8.30
CA LYS A 424 -26.84 -3.13 -8.33
C LYS A 424 -26.17 -2.10 -9.24
N PRO A 425 -25.06 -1.49 -8.82
CA PRO A 425 -24.33 -0.59 -9.71
C PRO A 425 -23.80 -1.40 -10.90
N PRO A 426 -23.64 -0.78 -12.08
CA PRO A 426 -22.85 -1.36 -13.16
C PRO A 426 -21.46 -1.77 -12.65
N SER A 427 -20.83 -2.71 -13.33
CA SER A 427 -19.42 -3.05 -13.10
C SER A 427 -18.55 -1.79 -13.11
N ALA A 428 -17.57 -1.69 -12.21
CA ALA A 428 -16.78 -0.47 -11.99
C ALA A 428 -16.23 0.19 -13.27
N TYR A 429 -15.78 -0.60 -14.25
CA TYR A 429 -15.24 -0.09 -15.53
C TYR A 429 -16.30 0.53 -16.47
N LYS A 430 -17.59 0.37 -16.19
CA LYS A 430 -18.72 0.99 -16.92
C LYS A 430 -19.28 2.21 -16.19
N GLN A 431 -18.72 2.58 -15.05
CA GLN A 431 -19.20 3.71 -14.25
C GLN A 431 -18.55 5.00 -14.75
N GLU A 432 -19.28 5.77 -15.56
CA GLU A 432 -18.81 7.06 -16.10
C GLU A 432 -19.08 8.24 -15.16
N LYS A 433 -19.99 8.07 -14.20
CA LYS A 433 -20.38 9.08 -13.22
C LYS A 433 -20.28 8.51 -11.82
N GLN A 434 -20.19 9.40 -10.82
CA GLN A 434 -20.23 8.99 -9.43
C GLN A 434 -21.59 8.32 -9.13
N ILE A 435 -21.56 7.13 -8.56
CA ILE A 435 -22.77 6.40 -8.14
C ILE A 435 -22.94 6.56 -6.63
N VAL A 436 -24.13 6.94 -6.19
CA VAL A 436 -24.46 7.13 -4.78
C VAL A 436 -25.79 6.45 -4.48
N ALA A 437 -25.89 5.76 -3.34
CA ALA A 437 -27.16 5.19 -2.90
C ALA A 437 -28.18 6.31 -2.64
N GLU A 438 -29.43 6.14 -3.08
CA GLU A 438 -30.50 7.13 -2.91
C GLU A 438 -30.74 7.46 -1.42
N LYS A 439 -30.70 6.44 -0.56
CA LYS A 439 -30.77 6.64 0.89
C LYS A 439 -29.66 7.57 1.41
N LEU A 440 -28.43 7.36 0.95
CA LEU A 440 -27.31 8.24 1.29
C LEU A 440 -27.53 9.64 0.70
N ARG A 441 -28.04 9.75 -0.55
CA ARG A 441 -28.47 11.01 -1.20
C ARG A 441 -29.41 11.84 -0.33
N ASN A 442 -30.37 11.18 0.26
CA ASN A 442 -31.42 11.81 1.06
C ASN A 442 -30.94 12.16 2.48
N GLU A 443 -29.96 11.42 3.02
CA GLU A 443 -29.43 11.65 4.36
C GLU A 443 -28.61 12.95 4.49
N TRP A 444 -27.59 13.12 3.64
CA TRP A 444 -26.75 14.34 3.64
C TRP A 444 -27.45 15.58 3.07
N GLY A 445 -28.39 15.43 2.11
CA GLY A 445 -29.14 16.56 1.55
C GLY A 445 -28.30 17.52 0.69
N ASP A 446 -28.74 18.78 0.60
CA ASP A 446 -27.98 19.86 -0.03
C ASP A 446 -27.45 20.82 1.03
N PHE A 447 -26.51 21.67 0.63
CA PHE A 447 -25.80 22.57 1.53
C PHE A 447 -26.22 24.02 1.30
N VAL A 448 -25.70 24.92 2.12
CA VAL A 448 -26.05 26.34 2.07
C VAL A 448 -24.78 27.16 2.18
N ALA A 449 -24.64 28.18 1.34
CA ALA A 449 -23.61 29.20 1.42
C ALA A 449 -24.27 30.59 1.44
N TRP A 450 -23.55 31.62 1.88
CA TRP A 450 -24.02 33.00 1.78
C TRP A 450 -23.51 33.63 0.49
N ASP A 451 -24.40 34.04 -0.41
CA ASP A 451 -23.99 34.76 -1.62
C ASP A 451 -23.89 36.27 -1.32
N ARG A 452 -22.70 36.85 -1.55
CA ARG A 452 -22.45 38.28 -1.28
C ARG A 452 -23.20 39.21 -2.22
N GLY A 453 -23.45 38.80 -3.47
CA GLY A 453 -24.14 39.61 -4.47
C GLY A 453 -25.64 39.68 -4.20
N LEU A 454 -26.24 38.57 -3.78
CA LEU A 454 -27.64 38.50 -3.38
C LEU A 454 -27.88 38.93 -1.92
N ASN A 455 -26.81 38.97 -1.12
CA ASN A 455 -26.86 39.18 0.33
C ASN A 455 -27.89 38.27 1.01
N ALA A 456 -27.87 36.99 0.65
CA ALA A 456 -28.85 36.00 1.07
C ALA A 456 -28.24 34.58 1.10
N PRO A 457 -28.83 33.65 1.88
CA PRO A 457 -28.43 32.25 1.80
C PRO A 457 -28.87 31.64 0.47
N VAL A 458 -27.98 30.88 -0.15
CA VAL A 458 -28.24 30.14 -1.39
C VAL A 458 -27.96 28.66 -1.19
N VAL A 459 -28.74 27.82 -1.88
CA VAL A 459 -28.55 26.38 -1.89
C VAL A 459 -27.33 26.03 -2.74
N VAL A 460 -26.51 25.11 -2.23
CA VAL A 460 -25.32 24.58 -2.88
C VAL A 460 -25.42 23.06 -2.98
N THR A 461 -25.14 22.53 -4.16
CA THR A 461 -25.20 21.10 -4.48
C THR A 461 -23.80 20.60 -4.86
N ARG A 462 -23.64 19.28 -4.99
CA ARG A 462 -22.36 18.71 -5.47
C ARG A 462 -22.03 19.05 -6.92
N ASP A 463 -23.03 19.42 -7.73
CA ASP A 463 -22.79 19.87 -9.11
C ASP A 463 -22.13 21.26 -9.15
N ASP A 464 -22.15 21.99 -8.04
CA ASP A 464 -21.50 23.30 -7.91
C ASP A 464 -20.01 23.19 -7.54
N ALA A 465 -19.49 21.98 -7.31
CA ALA A 465 -18.07 21.75 -7.09
C ALA A 465 -17.25 22.25 -8.29
N ALA A 466 -16.07 22.80 -7.99
CA ALA A 466 -15.16 23.50 -8.91
C ALA A 466 -15.69 24.84 -9.48
N GLN A 467 -16.84 25.35 -9.01
CA GLN A 467 -17.37 26.65 -9.42
C GLN A 467 -17.12 27.71 -8.35
N ALA A 468 -16.25 28.69 -8.63
CA ALA A 468 -15.95 29.80 -7.73
C ALA A 468 -17.07 30.85 -7.76
N LYS A 469 -18.20 30.58 -7.07
CA LYS A 469 -19.31 31.53 -6.93
C LYS A 469 -18.98 32.64 -5.93
N ASN A 470 -19.83 33.67 -5.84
CA ASN A 470 -19.62 34.83 -4.97
C ASN A 470 -19.95 34.55 -3.48
N PHE A 471 -19.51 33.40 -2.96
CA PHE A 471 -19.78 33.00 -1.59
C PHE A 471 -18.96 33.81 -0.58
N ALA A 472 -19.52 34.09 0.59
CA ALA A 472 -18.80 34.69 1.70
C ALA A 472 -17.95 33.64 2.44
N LEU A 473 -16.71 33.98 2.76
CA LEU A 473 -15.81 33.16 3.59
C LEU A 473 -15.75 33.64 5.05
N GLU A 474 -15.98 34.92 5.29
CA GLU A 474 -15.85 35.54 6.61
C GLU A 474 -17.18 36.22 6.96
N GLY A 475 -17.50 36.30 8.26
CA GLY A 475 -18.66 37.04 8.78
C GLY A 475 -19.73 36.19 9.46
N THR A 476 -20.60 36.87 10.21
CA THR A 476 -21.79 36.29 10.85
C THR A 476 -23.04 36.82 10.18
N PHE A 477 -23.91 35.92 9.76
CA PHE A 477 -25.18 36.24 9.10
C PHE A 477 -26.34 35.74 9.94
N LYS A 478 -27.52 36.34 9.74
CA LYS A 478 -28.75 35.92 10.39
C LYS A 478 -29.72 35.40 9.34
N ILE A 479 -30.30 34.24 9.62
CA ILE A 479 -31.30 33.61 8.75
C ILE A 479 -32.57 33.40 9.56
N LYS A 480 -33.70 33.80 9.01
CA LYS A 480 -35.01 33.52 9.59
C LYS A 480 -35.41 32.10 9.24
N ALA A 481 -35.42 31.22 10.23
CA ALA A 481 -35.85 29.84 10.08
C ALA A 481 -37.38 29.75 9.91
N LEU A 482 -37.87 28.61 9.43
CA LEU A 482 -39.30 28.36 9.21
C LEU A 482 -40.12 28.39 10.51
N ASP A 483 -39.50 28.13 11.65
CA ASP A 483 -40.12 28.26 12.98
C ASP A 483 -40.22 29.72 13.47
N GLY A 484 -39.80 30.68 12.64
CA GLY A 484 -39.82 32.11 12.91
C GLY A 484 -38.62 32.63 13.70
N LYS A 485 -37.72 31.76 14.17
CA LYS A 485 -36.54 32.18 14.94
C LYS A 485 -35.44 32.69 14.02
N GLU A 486 -34.68 33.67 14.49
CA GLU A 486 -33.42 34.05 13.86
C GLU A 486 -32.32 33.10 14.30
N VAL A 487 -31.66 32.46 13.33
CA VAL A 487 -30.50 31.60 13.55
C VAL A 487 -29.26 32.34 13.05
N ALA A 488 -28.28 32.51 13.92
CA ALA A 488 -26.97 33.04 13.54
C ALA A 488 -26.13 31.94 12.90
N VAL A 489 -25.49 32.27 11.77
CA VAL A 489 -24.69 31.35 10.97
C VAL A 489 -23.38 31.98 10.56
N ARG A 490 -22.35 31.16 10.41
CA ARG A 490 -21.01 31.56 9.98
C ARG A 490 -20.49 30.58 8.93
N PRO A 491 -19.72 31.02 7.92
CA PRO A 491 -19.03 30.09 7.02
C PRO A 491 -18.05 29.19 7.80
N VAL A 492 -17.85 27.94 7.33
CA VAL A 492 -16.86 27.02 7.92
C VAL A 492 -15.46 27.65 7.92
N PHE A 493 -15.11 28.41 6.88
CA PHE A 493 -13.84 29.15 6.76
C PHE A 493 -13.60 30.04 7.97
N ASP A 494 -14.57 30.88 8.33
CA ASP A 494 -14.50 31.83 9.45
C ASP A 494 -14.28 31.09 10.79
N MET A 495 -14.96 29.97 10.99
CA MET A 495 -14.83 29.12 12.18
C MET A 495 -13.46 28.42 12.24
N VAL A 496 -12.95 27.94 11.10
CA VAL A 496 -11.64 27.29 11.00
C VAL A 496 -10.51 28.30 11.18
N GLN A 497 -10.66 29.51 10.64
CA GLN A 497 -9.73 30.62 10.83
C GLN A 497 -9.63 31.01 12.32
N GLU A 498 -10.77 31.13 13.01
CA GLU A 498 -10.80 31.36 14.46
C GLU A 498 -10.11 30.22 15.22
N HIS A 499 -10.39 28.96 14.87
CA HIS A 499 -9.71 27.83 15.53
C HIS A 499 -8.19 27.85 15.30
N ALA A 500 -7.76 28.09 14.05
CA ALA A 500 -6.35 28.19 13.70
C ALA A 500 -5.66 29.38 14.37
N SER A 501 -6.40 30.43 14.79
CA SER A 501 -5.83 31.60 15.46
C SER A 501 -5.14 31.26 16.79
N HIS A 502 -5.52 30.14 17.43
CA HIS A 502 -4.88 29.64 18.65
C HIS A 502 -3.51 28.98 18.41
N PHE A 503 -3.17 28.66 17.16
CA PHE A 503 -1.93 28.01 16.76
C PHE A 503 -0.95 29.02 16.15
N THR A 504 -0.61 30.08 16.90
CA THR A 504 0.42 31.03 16.43
C THR A 504 1.78 30.33 16.28
N PRO A 505 2.70 30.83 15.44
CA PRO A 505 4.04 30.26 15.32
C PRO A 505 4.74 30.03 16.67
N GLU A 506 4.56 30.91 17.66
CA GLU A 506 5.15 30.79 19.00
C GLU A 506 4.47 29.70 19.84
N ALA A 507 3.14 29.55 19.73
CA ALA A 507 2.43 28.45 20.37
C ALA A 507 2.85 27.10 19.77
N VAL A 508 2.95 27.05 18.44
CA VAL A 508 3.38 25.86 17.69
C VAL A 508 4.84 25.53 17.98
N GLY A 509 5.73 26.53 18.09
CA GLY A 509 7.11 26.32 18.49
C GLY A 509 7.23 25.65 19.86
N ARG A 510 6.39 26.02 20.82
CA ARG A 510 6.30 25.36 22.14
C ARG A 510 5.72 23.96 22.08
N ILE A 511 4.66 23.72 21.30
CA ILE A 511 4.01 22.40 21.21
C ILE A 511 4.90 21.40 20.45
N CYS A 512 5.45 21.85 19.32
CA CYS A 512 6.18 21.03 18.35
C CYS A 512 7.68 21.04 18.58
N HIS A 513 8.20 21.81 19.54
CA HIS A 513 9.64 21.97 19.79
C HIS A 513 10.40 22.40 18.51
N THR A 514 9.83 23.35 17.79
CA THR A 514 10.37 23.82 16.50
C THR A 514 10.52 25.34 16.52
N ASP A 515 11.31 25.87 15.60
CA ASP A 515 11.50 27.31 15.47
C ASP A 515 10.25 27.99 14.90
N PRO A 516 9.63 28.96 15.61
CA PRO A 516 8.51 29.76 15.09
C PRO A 516 8.79 30.43 13.73
N GLU A 517 10.02 30.85 13.49
CA GLU A 517 10.39 31.46 12.21
C GLU A 517 10.33 30.44 11.07
N ALA A 518 10.69 29.18 11.32
CA ALA A 518 10.60 28.11 10.33
C ALA A 518 9.14 27.81 9.94
N VAL A 519 8.20 27.88 10.90
CA VAL A 519 6.75 27.76 10.64
C VAL A 519 6.29 28.89 9.71
N THR A 520 6.63 30.13 10.07
CA THR A 520 6.23 31.32 9.30
C THR A 520 6.81 31.30 7.89
N TRP A 521 8.10 30.98 7.77
CA TRP A 521 8.78 30.86 6.49
C TRP A 521 8.13 29.79 5.60
N LEU A 522 7.93 28.57 6.11
CA LEU A 522 7.38 27.49 5.30
C LEU A 522 5.95 27.80 4.83
N ALA A 523 5.12 28.43 5.68
CA ALA A 523 3.78 28.83 5.32
C ALA A 523 3.76 29.79 4.12
N ARG A 524 4.66 30.77 4.11
CA ARG A 524 4.84 31.72 3.01
C ARG A 524 5.35 31.05 1.74
N GLU A 525 6.32 30.14 1.84
CA GLU A 525 6.83 29.40 0.68
C GLU A 525 5.77 28.53 0.02
N ILE A 526 4.96 27.80 0.81
CA ILE A 526 3.87 26.98 0.29
C ILE A 526 2.85 27.87 -0.45
N ALA A 527 2.49 29.01 0.14
CA ALA A 527 1.54 29.95 -0.47
C ALA A 527 2.09 30.65 -1.73
N ALA A 528 3.40 30.91 -1.79
CA ALA A 528 4.06 31.48 -2.97
C ALA A 528 4.12 30.49 -4.15
N ASN A 529 4.15 29.19 -3.88
CA ASN A 529 4.29 28.14 -4.90
C ASN A 529 2.95 27.45 -5.23
N LYS A 530 1.93 28.24 -5.60
CA LYS A 530 0.59 27.74 -5.97
C LYS A 530 0.64 26.74 -7.13
N GLY A 531 0.00 25.58 -6.98
CA GLY A 531 0.02 24.48 -7.95
C GLY A 531 1.40 23.86 -8.19
N LYS A 532 2.39 24.22 -7.37
CA LYS A 532 3.81 23.89 -7.52
C LYS A 532 4.46 23.38 -6.23
N THR A 533 3.65 23.09 -5.20
CA THR A 533 4.09 22.47 -3.95
C THR A 533 3.60 21.04 -3.81
N LEU A 534 4.53 20.08 -3.78
CA LEU A 534 4.24 18.70 -3.40
C LEU A 534 4.41 18.51 -1.90
N VAL A 535 3.39 18.01 -1.21
CA VAL A 535 3.44 17.66 0.22
C VAL A 535 3.30 16.14 0.36
N ALA A 536 4.39 15.48 0.74
CA ALA A 536 4.43 14.03 0.86
C ALA A 536 4.50 13.61 2.34
N TYR A 537 3.42 13.02 2.83
CA TYR A 537 3.36 12.42 4.17
C TYR A 537 3.84 10.98 4.15
N GLY A 538 4.74 10.64 5.07
CA GLY A 538 5.19 9.27 5.29
C GLY A 538 4.46 8.58 6.43
N MET A 539 4.98 7.41 6.81
CA MET A 539 4.43 6.63 7.92
C MET A 539 4.77 7.20 9.29
N GLY A 540 5.78 8.07 9.40
CA GLY A 540 6.14 8.75 10.64
C GLY A 540 4.91 9.33 11.33
N PRO A 541 4.17 10.28 10.72
CA PRO A 541 2.94 10.83 11.30
C PRO A 541 1.71 9.93 11.11
N ASN A 542 1.72 9.00 10.14
CA ASN A 542 0.54 8.16 9.87
C ASN A 542 0.35 6.99 10.86
N HIS A 543 1.41 6.57 11.56
CA HIS A 543 1.35 5.49 12.55
C HIS A 543 1.03 5.98 13.98
N PHE A 544 0.54 7.21 14.11
CA PHE A 544 0.01 7.75 15.37
C PHE A 544 -1.51 7.52 15.50
N PHE A 545 -2.00 7.51 16.74
CA PHE A 545 -3.42 7.29 17.05
C PHE A 545 -4.35 8.35 16.40
N ASN A 546 -3.89 9.59 16.30
CA ASN A 546 -4.58 10.74 15.73
C ASN A 546 -4.12 11.05 14.28
N ASN A 547 -3.78 10.01 13.52
CA ASN A 547 -3.29 10.14 12.13
C ASN A 547 -4.32 10.74 11.16
N ASP A 548 -5.60 10.75 11.50
CA ASP A 548 -6.63 11.43 10.72
C ASP A 548 -6.43 12.96 10.75
N LEU A 549 -5.95 13.50 11.88
CA LEU A 549 -5.76 14.93 12.04
C LEU A 549 -4.62 15.46 11.18
N LYS A 550 -3.47 14.75 11.09
CA LYS A 550 -2.34 15.23 10.27
C LYS A 550 -2.70 15.36 8.80
N ASP A 551 -3.54 14.44 8.32
CA ASP A 551 -4.08 14.47 6.96
C ASP A 551 -5.00 15.68 6.78
N ARG A 552 -6.02 15.82 7.64
CA ARG A 552 -7.02 16.89 7.53
C ARG A 552 -6.38 18.28 7.61
N THR A 553 -5.42 18.48 8.52
CA THR A 553 -4.69 19.74 8.62
C THR A 553 -3.75 19.97 7.44
N GLY A 554 -3.14 18.91 6.89
CA GLY A 554 -2.35 19.01 5.66
C GLY A 554 -3.20 19.39 4.45
N PHE A 555 -4.35 18.73 4.28
CA PHE A 555 -5.35 19.08 3.27
C PHE A 555 -5.83 20.51 3.41
N LEU A 556 -6.06 21.01 4.63
CA LEU A 556 -6.41 22.41 4.86
C LEU A 556 -5.34 23.35 4.30
N VAL A 557 -4.06 23.15 4.63
CA VAL A 557 -2.96 23.98 4.13
C VAL A 557 -2.86 23.94 2.60
N CYS A 558 -2.92 22.75 1.99
CA CYS A 558 -2.84 22.61 0.54
C CYS A 558 -4.08 23.17 -0.18
N SER A 559 -5.26 23.07 0.41
CA SER A 559 -6.50 23.66 -0.11
C SER A 559 -6.46 25.19 -0.05
N LEU A 560 -5.99 25.77 1.06
CA LEU A 560 -5.85 27.23 1.18
C LEU A 560 -4.88 27.79 0.14
N THR A 561 -3.87 27.03 -0.28
CA THR A 561 -2.78 27.51 -1.14
C THR A 561 -2.86 27.03 -2.60
N ARG A 562 -4.00 26.44 -3.01
CA ARG A 562 -4.20 25.92 -4.38
C ARG A 562 -3.12 24.91 -4.78
N ASN A 563 -2.81 23.97 -3.90
CA ASN A 563 -1.78 22.94 -4.11
C ASN A 563 -2.36 21.52 -4.16
N ILE A 564 -3.63 21.36 -4.57
CA ILE A 564 -4.26 20.05 -4.77
C ILE A 564 -4.71 19.93 -6.21
N GLY A 565 -4.38 18.80 -6.86
CA GLY A 565 -4.85 18.49 -8.22
C GLY A 565 -3.97 19.02 -9.36
N PHE A 566 -2.72 19.43 -9.08
CA PHE A 566 -1.78 19.92 -10.09
C PHE A 566 -0.59 18.97 -10.25
N HIS A 567 -0.02 18.89 -11.47
CA HIS A 567 1.15 18.05 -11.71
C HIS A 567 2.38 18.44 -10.89
N GLY A 568 2.55 19.72 -10.56
CA GLY A 568 3.61 20.18 -9.66
C GLY A 568 3.15 20.39 -8.22
N GLY A 569 1.87 20.19 -7.92
CA GLY A 569 1.26 20.59 -6.66
C GLY A 569 0.16 19.63 -6.21
N ASN A 570 0.45 18.88 -5.15
CA ASN A 570 -0.48 17.89 -4.62
C ASN A 570 -0.08 17.48 -3.19
N ILE A 571 -1.01 16.87 -2.47
CA ILE A 571 -0.76 16.22 -1.17
C ILE A 571 -0.94 14.72 -1.31
N GLY A 572 -0.04 13.94 -0.71
CA GLY A 572 -0.05 12.49 -0.80
C GLY A 572 0.43 11.80 0.48
N SER A 573 -0.03 10.57 0.72
CA SER A 573 0.49 9.72 1.79
C SER A 573 1.11 8.44 1.23
N TYR A 574 2.35 8.15 1.62
CA TYR A 574 3.14 7.07 1.07
C TYR A 574 3.43 5.97 2.09
N ALA A 575 2.82 4.82 1.87
CA ALA A 575 2.91 3.64 2.73
C ALA A 575 3.39 2.41 1.93
N GLY A 576 2.75 1.25 2.15
CA GLY A 576 2.89 0.03 1.36
C GLY A 576 2.10 -0.01 0.05
N ASN A 577 2.09 -1.19 -0.57
CA ASN A 577 1.75 -1.45 -1.97
C ASN A 577 0.22 -1.59 -2.21
N TYR A 578 -0.56 -0.55 -1.89
CA TYR A 578 -2.02 -0.63 -1.72
C TYR A 578 -2.85 -0.56 -3.01
N ARG A 579 -2.32 0.06 -4.07
CA ARG A 579 -3.08 0.36 -5.31
C ARG A 579 -3.32 -0.87 -6.18
N GLY A 580 -4.28 -1.70 -5.78
CA GLY A 580 -4.75 -2.84 -6.58
C GLY A 580 -5.42 -2.44 -7.89
N ALA A 581 -5.90 -1.19 -7.99
CA ALA A 581 -6.56 -0.65 -9.19
C ALA A 581 -5.67 -0.65 -10.45
N TYR A 582 -4.33 -0.68 -10.31
CA TYR A 582 -3.45 -0.84 -11.48
C TYR A 582 -3.57 -2.21 -12.15
N PHE A 583 -4.17 -3.19 -11.48
CA PHE A 583 -4.49 -4.50 -12.06
C PHE A 583 -6.00 -4.62 -12.26
N ASN A 584 -6.51 -4.07 -13.36
CA ASN A 584 -7.96 -4.06 -13.67
C ASN A 584 -8.63 -5.45 -13.59
N GLY A 585 -7.91 -6.53 -13.86
CA GLY A 585 -8.42 -7.91 -13.76
C GLY A 585 -8.42 -8.51 -12.35
N LEU A 586 -7.74 -7.89 -11.37
CA LEU A 586 -7.57 -8.46 -10.03
C LEU A 586 -8.90 -8.62 -9.26
N PRO A 587 -9.83 -7.65 -9.28
CA PRO A 587 -11.15 -7.84 -8.67
C PRO A 587 -11.92 -9.04 -9.24
N TYR A 588 -11.86 -9.24 -10.56
CA TYR A 588 -12.49 -10.40 -11.23
C TYR A 588 -11.79 -11.71 -10.85
N TYR A 589 -10.47 -11.71 -10.80
CA TYR A 589 -9.70 -12.88 -10.39
C TYR A 589 -10.06 -13.35 -8.96
N ILE A 590 -10.22 -12.42 -8.00
CA ILE A 590 -10.53 -12.82 -6.62
C ILE A 590 -12.00 -13.13 -6.37
N ALA A 591 -12.91 -12.56 -7.16
CA ALA A 591 -14.35 -12.70 -6.99
C ALA A 591 -15.01 -13.52 -8.11
N GLU A 592 -14.22 -14.29 -8.87
CA GLU A 592 -14.74 -15.22 -9.87
C GLU A 592 -15.69 -16.23 -9.21
N ASP A 593 -16.84 -16.47 -9.85
CA ASP A 593 -17.81 -17.47 -9.39
C ASP A 593 -17.18 -18.88 -9.38
N PRO A 594 -16.92 -19.47 -8.20
CA PRO A 594 -16.28 -20.77 -8.12
C PRO A 594 -17.20 -21.91 -8.60
N PHE A 595 -18.50 -21.66 -8.78
CA PHE A 595 -19.45 -22.63 -9.35
C PHE A 595 -19.45 -22.61 -10.89
N HIS A 596 -18.91 -21.55 -11.51
CA HIS A 596 -18.88 -21.33 -12.95
C HIS A 596 -17.55 -20.71 -13.37
N ILE A 597 -16.46 -21.46 -13.14
CA ILE A 597 -15.10 -21.00 -13.46
C ILE A 597 -14.90 -20.91 -14.98
N ALA A 598 -14.20 -19.85 -15.43
CA ALA A 598 -13.80 -19.71 -16.82
C ALA A 598 -12.63 -20.68 -17.11
N LEU A 599 -12.83 -21.61 -18.04
CA LEU A 599 -11.81 -22.61 -18.43
C LEU A 599 -11.30 -22.38 -19.86
N GLY A 600 -12.15 -21.83 -20.72
CA GLY A 600 -11.82 -21.46 -22.09
C GLY A 600 -11.01 -20.16 -22.14
N LYS A 601 -10.16 -20.04 -23.16
CA LYS A 601 -9.35 -18.85 -23.41
C LYS A 601 -10.19 -17.59 -23.70
N GLU A 602 -11.37 -17.79 -24.29
CA GLU A 602 -12.32 -16.73 -24.64
C GLU A 602 -13.43 -16.57 -23.58
N ASP A 603 -13.44 -17.40 -22.53
CA ASP A 603 -14.44 -17.32 -21.47
C ASP A 603 -14.18 -16.10 -20.58
N HIS A 604 -15.23 -15.36 -20.24
CA HIS A 604 -15.15 -14.28 -19.27
C HIS A 604 -15.47 -14.78 -17.86
N ALA A 605 -14.58 -14.50 -16.91
CA ALA A 605 -14.81 -14.79 -15.49
C ALA A 605 -16.08 -14.09 -15.00
N GLN A 606 -17.01 -14.86 -14.44
CA GLN A 606 -18.24 -14.32 -13.87
C GLN A 606 -17.93 -13.69 -12.51
N TYR A 607 -18.22 -12.41 -12.35
CA TYR A 607 -18.02 -11.70 -11.08
C TYR A 607 -19.15 -12.03 -10.10
N LYS A 608 -18.84 -12.84 -9.08
CA LYS A 608 -19.77 -13.18 -8.00
C LYS A 608 -18.98 -13.37 -6.68
N PRO A 609 -18.87 -12.31 -5.86
CA PRO A 609 -18.21 -12.42 -4.56
C PRO A 609 -19.10 -13.18 -3.57
N TYR A 610 -18.54 -14.20 -2.96
CA TYR A 610 -19.09 -14.98 -1.85
C TYR A 610 -18.37 -14.69 -0.53
N PHE A 611 -17.15 -14.15 -0.59
CA PHE A 611 -16.43 -13.70 0.61
C PHE A 611 -16.95 -12.34 1.08
N ARG A 612 -16.69 -12.02 2.36
CA ARG A 612 -16.94 -10.68 2.93
C ARG A 612 -15.64 -10.09 3.44
N TYR A 613 -15.33 -8.86 3.03
CA TYR A 613 -14.24 -8.10 3.62
C TYR A 613 -14.60 -7.69 5.05
N GLU A 614 -13.62 -7.74 5.93
CA GLU A 614 -13.73 -7.39 7.33
C GLU A 614 -12.41 -6.79 7.79
N SER A 615 -12.45 -5.81 8.70
CA SER A 615 -11.21 -5.29 9.22
C SER A 615 -10.56 -6.26 10.20
N ALA A 616 -9.25 -6.46 10.09
CA ALA A 616 -8.52 -7.24 11.08
C ALA A 616 -8.61 -6.59 12.49
N HIS A 617 -8.84 -5.27 12.58
CA HIS A 617 -9.04 -4.55 13.82
C HIS A 617 -10.30 -4.92 14.58
N TYR A 618 -11.27 -5.58 13.93
CA TYR A 618 -12.42 -6.18 14.61
C TYR A 618 -12.01 -7.28 15.60
N PHE A 619 -10.82 -7.86 15.41
CA PHE A 619 -10.24 -8.92 16.23
C PHE A 619 -9.02 -8.38 16.98
N ASN A 620 -9.24 -7.41 17.88
CA ASN A 620 -8.20 -6.82 18.71
C ASN A 620 -7.60 -7.88 19.68
N TYR A 621 -6.84 -7.47 20.69
CA TYR A 621 -6.25 -8.36 21.69
C TYR A 621 -7.24 -9.44 22.19
N GLY A 622 -6.89 -10.70 21.92
CA GLY A 622 -7.69 -11.86 22.33
C GLY A 622 -8.97 -12.10 21.53
N ASP A 623 -9.03 -11.69 20.26
CA ASP A 623 -10.19 -11.87 19.37
C ASP A 623 -11.47 -11.18 19.91
N ARG A 624 -11.35 -9.96 20.43
CA ARG A 624 -12.50 -9.18 20.95
C ARG A 624 -12.79 -7.95 20.10
N PRO A 625 -14.08 -7.60 19.91
CA PRO A 625 -14.44 -6.37 19.23
C PRO A 625 -14.03 -5.14 20.05
N LEU A 626 -13.63 -4.08 19.37
CA LEU A 626 -13.38 -2.79 20.02
C LEU A 626 -14.72 -2.17 20.42
N ARG A 627 -14.91 -1.93 21.72
CA ARG A 627 -16.07 -1.21 22.27
C ARG A 627 -15.60 0.07 22.94
N VAL A 628 -16.20 1.20 22.60
CA VAL A 628 -15.99 2.48 23.30
C VAL A 628 -17.32 2.86 23.95
N GLY A 629 -17.41 2.67 25.26
CA GLY A 629 -18.68 2.72 25.99
C GLY A 629 -19.64 1.64 25.49
N ASN A 630 -20.88 2.02 25.17
CA ASN A 630 -21.91 1.11 24.65
C ASN A 630 -21.87 0.94 23.13
N LYS A 631 -20.91 1.59 22.46
CA LYS A 631 -20.81 1.55 20.99
C LYS A 631 -19.79 0.50 20.58
N GLU A 632 -20.27 -0.47 19.82
CA GLU A 632 -19.40 -1.40 19.11
C GLU A 632 -18.79 -0.67 17.91
N PHE A 633 -17.46 -0.58 17.88
CA PHE A 633 -16.72 -0.04 16.75
C PHE A 633 -16.33 -1.22 15.86
N THR A 634 -17.27 -1.59 15.01
CA THR A 634 -17.09 -2.63 13.99
C THR A 634 -17.12 -1.95 12.64
N GLY A 635 -16.10 -2.21 11.81
CA GLY A 635 -16.02 -1.66 10.45
C GLY A 635 -17.08 -2.22 9.51
#